data_AF-A0A3L7YPC0-F1
#
_entry.id   AF-A0A3L7YPC0-F1
#
_cell.length_a   1.000
_cell.length_b   1.000
_cell.length_c   1.000
_cell.angle_alpha   90.00
_cell.angle_beta   90.00
_cell.angle_gamma   90.00
#
_symmetry.space_group_name_H-M   'P 1'
#
loop_
_entity.id
_entity.type
_entity.pdbx_description
1 polymer ?
#
loop_
_entity_poly.entity_id
_entity_poly.type
_entity_poly.pdbx_seq_one_letter_code
_entity_poly.pdbx_strand_id
1 'polypeptide(L)'
;MSGAETPQANQRVGSSATVRVAVDLPGAQGERLYDYLPPERGALVVGDGVVVPFGSRRAVGIVVGALGDYVAPDGFQLKRVEARLGESVLIGPLGMQLALRAAEHWSAPPGLTLRSLVPPGLLDKVEAVVRFVGVPSEAERRAGITEEWSPVDRLSGARGRARTALLTLLRTGEREGRIERRWQLSAVSGRVIQEAYASLVPLQERSAAAAAQPAPRGARQRELLARLEAAVATEEPSVRAADLPGGLSAVRRLEALGLVRVELRRRQRRHADRRTSGAQYEAGTPAWSRGQKLLLAADLGVGVTLLDGPPGSGKSRVAAEIVARTLKAGRSVLWLVPETTQVAVAADALFAATRVDAELIHAGASQGERLDAHARLTLLGPHLVVGTRTAIGALSHEVGLIVVDEEHESAYKSERMPRIHARDAALMLGEAAKAPVVLISATPAIETLARADLLKWRRITLEGRTAAPQIEVVDMRRELEEGWKSMISRPLLAALEGLRWSDGEQALLIINRRGLASALLCRDCGAAQSCPSCERPLVLHSAGSLLRCHGCGLVAEPLTRCPSCQSARIRAIGGGTERLEAEVKRLLPEVVVDRLDADAAAAIGAGDRILDAFRSGRTQLLIGTALAAKALDLPRLALVGVVSADTGLLLPDERAAERVVSLIVQATGRLGRGTTAGSAWVQSYRPEDPAIIAAVELARGGAVDVWRRREILLRKSAGGAPFLRTAKITVSGTTPRGTHTRAVAVADQLRTLISTTDAARLLGPIPAWVPKRAGRWRENVIVRVADPLPLVRALAGRDISVDLDPETLL
;
A
#
# COMPACT_ATOMS: atom_id res chain seq x y z
N MET A 1 29.92 -16.09 6.26
CA MET A 1 30.42 -15.20 7.33
C MET A 1 31.79 -14.67 6.93
N SER A 2 31.83 -13.45 6.41
CA SER A 2 33.01 -12.58 6.34
C SER A 2 32.45 -11.16 6.36
N GLY A 3 32.84 -10.39 7.39
CA GLY A 3 32.14 -9.18 7.85
C GLY A 3 32.00 -8.10 6.78
N ALA A 4 30.75 -7.78 6.44
CA ALA A 4 30.36 -6.43 6.08
C ALA A 4 29.72 -5.83 7.34
N GLU A 5 30.43 -4.92 7.99
CA GLU A 5 29.89 -4.19 9.14
C GLU A 5 28.59 -3.50 8.73
N THR A 6 27.49 -3.88 9.40
CA THR A 6 26.22 -3.16 9.28
C THR A 6 26.44 -1.75 9.85
N PRO A 7 26.18 -0.66 9.09
CA PRO A 7 26.41 0.69 9.60
C PRO A 7 25.53 0.92 10.84
N GLN A 8 26.15 1.15 11.99
CA GLN A 8 25.41 1.50 13.21
C GLN A 8 24.74 2.86 13.00
N ALA A 9 23.40 2.89 13.03
CA ALA A 9 22.58 4.05 12.68
C ALA A 9 22.72 5.28 13.60
N ASN A 10 23.61 5.24 14.61
CA ASN A 10 23.89 6.33 15.54
C ASN A 10 25.34 6.86 15.44
N GLN A 11 26.09 6.51 14.39
CA GLN A 11 27.43 7.05 14.17
C GLN A 11 27.37 8.54 13.81
N ARG A 12 27.91 9.38 14.69
CA ARG A 12 28.27 10.76 14.35
C ARG A 12 29.37 10.72 13.30
N VAL A 13 29.17 11.39 12.16
CA VAL A 13 30.24 11.52 11.17
C VAL A 13 31.15 12.66 11.61
N GLY A 14 32.43 12.35 11.85
CA GLY A 14 33.44 13.36 12.19
C GLY A 14 33.56 14.43 11.09
N SER A 15 33.91 15.66 11.45
CA SER A 15 33.95 16.80 10.52
C SER A 15 34.96 16.68 9.37
N SER A 16 35.85 15.69 9.41
CA SER A 16 36.83 15.39 8.36
C SER A 16 36.52 14.12 7.55
N ALA A 17 35.56 13.30 7.97
CA ALA A 17 35.32 11.98 7.37
C ALA A 17 34.45 12.09 6.11
N THR A 18 34.84 11.40 5.04
CA THR A 18 34.05 11.30 3.81
C THR A 18 32.68 10.69 4.11
N VAL A 19 31.62 11.26 3.56
CA VAL A 19 30.24 10.76 3.69
C VAL A 19 29.80 10.07 2.41
N ARG A 20 29.05 8.99 2.55
CA ARG A 20 28.35 8.34 1.45
C ARG A 20 26.90 8.80 1.42
N VAL A 21 26.43 9.19 0.24
CA VAL A 21 25.13 9.84 0.04
C VAL A 21 24.34 9.12 -1.06
N ALA A 22 23.08 8.79 -0.76
CA ALA A 22 22.09 8.41 -1.75
C ALA A 22 21.49 9.67 -2.37
N VAL A 23 21.77 9.94 -3.64
CA VAL A 23 21.33 11.19 -4.31
C VAL A 23 20.07 10.94 -5.12
N ASP A 24 19.04 11.77 -4.94
CA ASP A 24 17.79 11.65 -5.67
C ASP A 24 17.95 12.13 -7.12
N LEU A 25 18.23 11.18 -8.00
CA LEU A 25 18.46 11.40 -9.42
C LEU A 25 17.51 10.52 -10.25
N PRO A 26 17.08 10.97 -11.45
CA PRO A 26 16.27 10.16 -12.32
C PRO A 26 17.07 9.01 -12.94
N GLY A 27 16.40 7.87 -13.18
CA GLY A 27 16.98 6.72 -13.87
C GLY A 27 18.12 6.04 -13.09
N ALA A 28 19.00 5.35 -13.83
CA ALA A 28 20.08 4.54 -13.26
C ALA A 28 21.10 5.33 -12.41
N GLN A 29 21.14 6.66 -12.54
CA GLN A 29 22.01 7.49 -11.70
C GLN A 29 21.54 7.52 -10.24
N GLY A 30 20.23 7.45 -9.98
CA GLY A 30 19.65 7.44 -8.62
C GLY A 30 19.74 6.08 -7.93
N GLU A 31 20.19 5.06 -8.64
CA GLU A 31 20.44 3.72 -8.07
C GLU A 31 21.80 3.66 -7.36
N ARG A 32 22.70 4.60 -7.65
CA ARG A 32 24.07 4.61 -7.10
C ARG A 32 24.16 5.45 -5.83
N LEU A 33 25.17 5.12 -5.03
CA LEU A 33 25.64 5.95 -3.93
C LEU A 33 26.83 6.77 -4.41
N TYR A 34 27.00 7.96 -3.84
CA TYR A 34 28.05 8.89 -4.20
C TYR A 34 28.76 9.38 -2.94
N ASP A 35 30.07 9.57 -3.04
CA ASP A 35 30.91 9.95 -1.93
C ASP A 35 31.20 11.46 -1.99
N TYR A 36 31.08 12.13 -0.84
CA TYR A 36 31.25 13.58 -0.70
C TYR A 36 32.09 13.90 0.54
N LEU A 37 32.77 15.04 0.51
CA LEU A 37 33.32 15.64 1.72
C LEU A 37 32.19 16.27 2.55
N PRO A 38 32.32 16.32 3.88
CA PRO A 38 31.33 16.97 4.75
C PRO A 38 31.22 18.48 4.46
N PRO A 39 30.11 19.12 4.85
CA PRO A 39 29.93 20.56 4.68
C PRO A 39 30.96 21.33 5.52
N GLU A 40 31.22 22.59 5.16
CA GLU A 40 32.17 23.45 5.90
C GLU A 40 31.74 23.69 7.35
N ARG A 41 30.43 23.64 7.63
CA ARG A 41 29.84 23.86 8.94
C ARG A 41 28.76 22.81 9.23
N GLY A 42 28.73 22.36 10.47
CA GLY A 42 27.77 21.38 10.96
C GLY A 42 28.24 19.93 10.75
N ALA A 43 28.01 19.09 11.76
CA ALA A 43 28.22 17.65 11.63
C ALA A 43 27.04 17.02 10.87
N LEU A 44 27.33 15.94 10.16
CA LEU A 44 26.31 15.10 9.56
C LEU A 44 26.17 13.81 10.35
N VAL A 45 24.97 13.26 10.34
CA VAL A 45 24.68 11.91 10.84
C VAL A 45 23.96 11.10 9.76
N VAL A 46 24.02 9.78 9.86
CA VAL A 46 23.27 8.89 8.98
C VAL A 46 21.77 9.20 9.07
N GLY A 47 21.10 9.28 7.92
CA GLY A 47 19.69 9.68 7.81
C GLY A 47 19.47 11.18 7.60
N ASP A 48 20.50 12.02 7.70
CA ASP A 48 20.39 13.44 7.36
C ASP A 48 20.05 13.64 5.89
N GLY A 49 19.10 14.54 5.62
CA GLY A 49 18.91 15.10 4.30
C GLY A 49 20.01 16.12 4.00
N VAL A 50 20.52 16.14 2.78
CA VAL A 50 21.60 17.05 2.36
C VAL A 50 21.33 17.63 0.98
N VAL A 51 21.85 18.83 0.73
CA VAL A 51 21.96 19.41 -0.62
C VAL A 51 23.37 19.16 -1.13
N VAL A 52 23.48 18.50 -2.28
CA VAL A 52 24.77 18.15 -2.89
C VAL A 52 24.89 18.69 -4.31
N PRO A 53 26.11 19.05 -4.75
CA PRO A 53 26.37 19.37 -6.14
C PRO A 53 26.45 18.08 -6.96
N PHE A 54 25.76 18.03 -8.10
CA PHE A 54 25.81 16.91 -9.04
C PHE A 54 25.84 17.42 -10.48
N GLY A 55 26.98 17.25 -11.16
CA GLY A 55 27.23 17.90 -12.44
C GLY A 55 27.15 19.42 -12.32
N SER A 56 26.28 20.05 -13.12
CA SER A 56 25.97 21.49 -13.12
C SER A 56 24.75 21.88 -12.28
N ARG A 57 24.10 20.92 -11.61
CA ARG A 57 22.87 21.15 -10.83
C ARG A 57 23.06 20.78 -9.36
N ARG A 58 22.10 21.20 -8.54
CA ARG A 58 21.93 20.73 -7.16
C ARG A 58 20.97 19.55 -7.12
N ALA A 59 21.20 18.64 -6.20
CA ALA A 59 20.30 17.53 -5.91
C ALA A 59 20.13 17.35 -4.39
N VAL A 60 19.01 16.75 -4.01
CA VAL A 60 18.79 16.29 -2.65
C VAL A 60 19.43 14.93 -2.48
N GLY A 61 20.08 14.70 -1.36
CA GLY A 61 20.61 13.40 -0.99
C GLY A 61 20.29 13.05 0.46
N ILE A 62 20.54 11.78 0.80
CA ILE A 62 20.39 11.25 2.14
C ILE A 62 21.72 10.61 2.53
N VAL A 63 22.27 10.98 3.68
CA VAL A 63 23.51 10.40 4.20
C VAL A 63 23.23 8.96 4.62
N VAL A 64 23.97 8.00 4.03
CA VAL A 64 23.79 6.56 4.30
C VAL A 64 24.88 5.96 5.17
N GLY A 65 26.02 6.64 5.29
CA GLY A 65 27.16 6.17 6.08
C GLY A 65 28.36 7.12 6.01
N ALA A 66 29.36 6.85 6.84
CA ALA A 66 30.67 7.47 6.80
C ALA A 66 31.72 6.47 6.28
N LEU A 67 32.71 6.97 5.56
CA LEU A 67 33.83 6.16 5.03
C LEU A 67 35.16 6.48 5.74
N GLY A 68 35.15 7.28 6.80
CA GLY A 68 36.36 7.66 7.54
C GLY A 68 37.36 8.39 6.64
N ASP A 69 38.63 7.98 6.72
CA ASP A 69 39.77 8.54 5.98
C ASP A 69 39.85 8.03 4.52
N TYR A 70 38.71 7.94 3.85
CA TYR A 70 38.66 7.51 2.45
C TYR A 70 39.38 8.50 1.53
N VAL A 71 40.39 8.00 0.81
CA VAL A 71 41.09 8.76 -0.22
C VAL A 71 40.46 8.43 -1.57
N ALA A 72 40.07 9.47 -2.31
CA ALA A 72 39.52 9.28 -3.65
C ALA A 72 40.56 8.68 -4.61
N PRO A 73 40.14 7.83 -5.57
CA PRO A 73 41.04 7.30 -6.58
C PRO A 73 41.69 8.41 -7.41
N ASP A 74 42.89 8.14 -7.95
CA ASP A 74 43.62 9.08 -8.77
C ASP A 74 42.77 9.63 -9.93
N GLY A 75 42.81 10.95 -10.12
CA GLY A 75 42.01 11.67 -11.12
C GLY A 75 40.58 12.03 -10.69
N PHE A 76 40.14 11.62 -9.49
CA PHE A 76 38.84 12.01 -8.94
C PHE A 76 38.98 13.02 -7.81
N GLN A 77 38.20 14.10 -7.87
CA GLN A 77 38.09 15.08 -6.79
C GLN A 77 36.71 14.99 -6.13
N LEU A 78 36.70 14.80 -4.81
CA LEU A 78 35.46 14.81 -4.03
C LEU A 78 34.93 16.24 -3.92
N LYS A 79 33.65 16.41 -4.24
CA LYS A 79 32.93 17.66 -3.95
C LYS A 79 32.46 17.65 -2.50
N ARG A 80 32.25 18.84 -1.93
CA ARG A 80 31.63 18.98 -0.60
C ARG A 80 30.11 18.95 -0.67
N VAL A 81 29.49 18.42 0.37
CA VAL A 81 28.07 18.67 0.67
C VAL A 81 27.88 20.18 0.84
N GLU A 82 26.88 20.77 0.19
CA GLU A 82 26.64 22.22 0.29
C GLU A 82 25.98 22.57 1.62
N ALA A 83 24.99 21.79 2.06
CA ALA A 83 24.26 22.04 3.30
C ALA A 83 23.50 20.81 3.81
N ARG A 84 23.26 20.76 5.11
CA ARG A 84 22.28 19.89 5.77
C ARG A 84 20.86 20.45 5.57
N LEU A 85 19.88 19.56 5.38
CA LEU A 85 18.46 19.90 5.27
C LEU A 85 17.80 19.82 6.65
N GLY A 86 17.21 20.93 7.10
CA GLY A 86 16.57 20.99 8.41
C GLY A 86 17.53 20.77 9.58
N GLU A 87 16.95 20.60 10.78
CA GLU A 87 17.69 20.40 12.03
C GLU A 87 17.66 18.94 12.52
N SER A 88 16.64 18.18 12.11
CA SER A 88 16.48 16.76 12.39
C SER A 88 16.88 15.90 11.20
N VAL A 89 17.18 14.63 11.46
CA VAL A 89 17.35 13.64 10.39
C VAL A 89 16.09 13.56 9.54
N LEU A 90 16.27 13.33 8.24
CA LEU A 90 15.16 13.18 7.30
C LEU A 90 14.53 11.78 7.40
N ILE A 91 15.38 10.78 7.63
CA ILE A 91 14.96 9.40 7.90
C ILE A 91 15.59 8.99 9.23
N GLY A 92 14.76 8.67 10.21
CA GLY A 92 15.22 8.21 11.51
C GLY A 92 15.99 6.87 11.46
N PRO A 93 16.66 6.49 12.56
CA PRO A 93 17.52 5.31 12.61
C PRO A 93 16.81 4.00 12.24
N LEU A 94 15.55 3.86 12.64
CA LEU A 94 14.74 2.67 12.35
C LEU A 94 14.39 2.60 10.86
N GLY A 95 14.02 3.73 10.26
CA GLY A 95 13.78 3.83 8.82
C GLY A 95 15.03 3.52 7.99
N MET A 96 16.20 3.99 8.44
CA MET A 96 17.48 3.68 7.80
C MET A 96 17.82 2.18 7.86
N GLN A 97 17.66 1.55 9.03
CA GLN A 97 17.87 0.10 9.18
C GLN A 97 16.92 -0.70 8.28
N LEU A 98 15.63 -0.33 8.25
CA LEU A 98 14.65 -0.95 7.37
C LEU A 98 15.07 -0.81 5.90
N ALA A 99 15.46 0.39 5.47
CA ALA A 99 15.84 0.67 4.09
C ALA A 99 17.02 -0.19 3.65
N LEU A 100 18.07 -0.27 4.46
CA LEU A 100 19.28 -1.02 4.14
C LEU A 100 19.03 -2.53 4.14
N ARG A 101 18.30 -3.05 5.15
CA ARG A 101 17.90 -4.46 5.20
C ARG A 101 17.01 -4.84 4.01
N ALA A 102 16.06 -3.98 3.64
CA ALA A 102 15.19 -4.19 2.48
C ALA A 102 15.98 -4.16 1.17
N ALA A 103 16.90 -3.20 1.00
CA ALA A 103 17.76 -3.10 -0.17
C ALA A 103 18.58 -4.38 -0.36
N GLU A 104 19.16 -4.90 0.73
CA GLU A 104 19.88 -6.16 0.70
C GLU A 104 18.97 -7.36 0.40
N HIS A 105 17.87 -7.51 1.14
CA HIS A 105 16.98 -8.65 1.05
C HIS A 105 16.34 -8.81 -0.34
N TRP A 106 15.95 -7.70 -0.97
CA TRP A 106 15.36 -7.68 -2.32
C TRP A 106 16.37 -7.35 -3.43
N SER A 107 17.67 -7.35 -3.13
CA SER A 107 18.74 -6.99 -4.08
C SER A 107 18.44 -5.69 -4.85
N ALA A 108 17.88 -4.71 -4.15
CA ALA A 108 17.49 -3.43 -4.72
C ALA A 108 18.55 -2.36 -4.44
N PRO A 109 18.70 -1.35 -5.31
CA PRO A 109 19.60 -0.24 -5.06
C PRO A 109 19.24 0.50 -3.76
N PRO A 110 20.19 0.75 -2.84
CA PRO A 110 19.91 1.40 -1.56
C PRO A 110 19.28 2.78 -1.68
N GLY A 111 19.75 3.60 -2.64
CA GLY A 111 19.19 4.94 -2.86
C GLY A 111 17.73 4.93 -3.32
N LEU A 112 17.40 4.02 -4.24
CA LEU A 112 16.02 3.81 -4.68
C LEU A 112 15.14 3.26 -3.55
N THR A 113 15.71 2.42 -2.69
CA THR A 113 15.01 1.85 -1.54
C THR A 113 14.68 2.90 -0.50
N LEU A 114 15.65 3.74 -0.13
CA LEU A 114 15.43 4.90 0.75
C LEU A 114 14.36 5.83 0.20
N ARG A 115 14.41 6.15 -1.10
CA ARG A 115 13.40 6.98 -1.77
C ARG A 115 12.00 6.36 -1.69
N SER A 116 11.88 5.03 -1.74
CA SER A 116 10.58 4.35 -1.69
C SER A 116 9.92 4.39 -0.31
N LEU A 117 10.70 4.62 0.76
CA LEU A 117 10.23 4.68 2.14
C LEU A 117 9.85 6.10 2.57
N VAL A 118 10.24 7.12 1.81
CA VAL A 118 9.79 8.50 2.03
C VAL A 118 8.57 8.83 1.15
N PRO A 119 7.73 9.78 1.56
CA PRO A 119 6.63 10.26 0.74
C PRO A 119 7.08 10.63 -0.69
N PRO A 120 6.37 10.17 -1.73
CA PRO A 120 6.66 10.58 -3.10
C PRO A 120 6.68 12.11 -3.23
N GLY A 121 7.65 12.65 -3.96
CA GLY A 121 7.79 14.09 -4.16
C GLY A 121 8.37 14.87 -2.98
N LEU A 122 8.67 14.22 -1.84
CA LEU A 122 9.33 14.87 -0.70
C LEU A 122 10.70 15.44 -1.09
N LEU A 123 11.46 14.70 -1.91
CA LEU A 123 12.84 15.06 -2.30
C LEU A 123 12.92 15.91 -3.57
N ASP A 124 11.79 16.19 -4.24
CA ASP A 124 11.78 16.78 -5.58
C ASP A 124 12.22 18.25 -5.60
N LYS A 125 12.04 18.98 -4.49
CA LYS A 125 12.39 20.41 -4.40
C LYS A 125 12.89 20.80 -3.02
N VAL A 126 13.97 21.57 -3.04
CA VAL A 126 14.48 22.33 -1.89
C VAL A 126 14.35 23.82 -2.17
N GLU A 127 14.08 24.58 -1.12
CA GLU A 127 14.10 26.04 -1.16
C GLU A 127 15.00 26.57 -0.03
N ALA A 128 15.68 27.67 -0.32
CA ALA A 128 16.38 28.42 0.72
C ALA A 128 15.35 29.25 1.48
N VAL A 129 15.39 29.19 2.80
CA VAL A 129 14.61 30.04 3.71
C VAL A 129 15.51 30.86 4.59
N VAL A 130 15.03 32.03 4.98
CA VAL A 130 15.74 32.96 5.85
C VAL A 130 14.83 33.46 6.96
N ARG A 131 15.42 33.80 8.11
CA ARG A 131 14.73 34.48 9.22
C ARG A 131 15.65 35.48 9.91
N PHE A 132 15.06 36.36 10.71
CA PHE A 132 15.80 37.21 11.65
C PHE A 132 16.18 36.45 12.92
N VAL A 133 17.40 36.71 13.38
CA VAL A 133 17.93 36.26 14.68
C VAL A 133 18.56 37.41 15.47
N GLY A 134 18.78 38.56 14.84
CA GLY A 134 19.24 39.80 15.48
C GLY A 134 18.42 41.01 15.00
N VAL A 135 18.91 42.21 15.28
CA VAL A 135 18.24 43.46 14.88
C VAL A 135 18.31 43.61 13.36
N PRO A 136 17.17 43.65 12.63
CA PRO A 136 17.19 43.71 11.19
C PRO A 136 17.42 45.12 10.66
N SER A 137 18.17 45.23 9.56
CA SER A 137 18.33 46.47 8.82
C SER A 137 17.04 46.85 8.10
N GLU A 138 16.89 48.12 7.76
CA GLU A 138 15.71 48.60 7.04
C GLU A 138 15.56 47.97 5.64
N ALA A 139 16.68 47.68 4.98
CA ALA A 139 16.72 47.00 3.70
C ALA A 139 16.19 45.56 3.81
N GLU A 140 16.47 44.85 4.91
CA GLU A 140 15.99 43.48 5.12
C GLU A 140 14.50 43.43 5.46
N ARG A 141 14.00 44.41 6.23
CA ARG A 141 12.56 44.56 6.46
C ARG A 141 11.82 44.83 5.16
N ARG A 142 12.36 45.71 4.29
CA ARG A 142 11.81 45.97 2.95
C ARG A 142 11.88 44.74 2.04
N ALA A 143 12.89 43.89 2.20
CA ALA A 143 12.97 42.62 1.48
C ALA A 143 11.86 41.63 1.89
N GLY A 144 11.18 41.86 3.02
CA GLY A 144 10.10 41.01 3.53
C GLY A 144 10.60 39.84 4.37
N ILE A 145 11.79 39.94 4.94
CA ILE A 145 12.31 38.94 5.89
C ILE A 145 11.60 39.16 7.23
N THR A 146 11.31 38.08 7.95
CA THR A 146 10.60 38.09 9.23
C THR A 146 11.34 37.26 10.27
N GLU A 147 10.86 37.24 11.52
CA GLU A 147 11.36 36.33 12.57
C GLU A 147 10.99 34.86 12.28
N GLU A 148 9.99 34.63 11.43
CA GLU A 148 9.63 33.31 10.91
C GLU A 148 10.41 32.96 9.64
N TRP A 149 10.56 31.66 9.37
CA TRP A 149 11.24 31.18 8.17
C TRP A 149 10.48 31.55 6.89
N SER A 150 11.09 32.43 6.10
CA SER A 150 10.54 32.96 4.86
C SER A 150 11.32 32.46 3.63
N PRO A 151 10.66 31.88 2.60
CA PRO A 151 11.33 31.45 1.38
C PRO A 151 11.99 32.61 0.64
N VAL A 152 13.26 32.46 0.27
CA VAL A 152 14.02 33.47 -0.46
C VAL A 152 13.34 33.85 -1.77
N ASP A 153 12.73 32.89 -2.46
CA ASP A 153 12.02 33.11 -3.73
C ASP A 153 10.72 33.94 -3.58
N ARG A 154 10.24 34.16 -2.34
CA ARG A 154 9.07 35.00 -2.02
C ARG A 154 9.46 36.41 -1.55
N LEU A 155 10.73 36.66 -1.31
CA LEU A 155 11.22 37.98 -0.88
C LEU A 155 11.14 38.99 -2.03
N SER A 156 10.98 40.26 -1.66
CA SER A 156 11.04 41.37 -2.60
C SER A 156 12.41 41.40 -3.29
N GLY A 157 12.42 41.41 -4.62
CA GLY A 157 13.65 41.39 -5.41
C GLY A 157 14.21 39.99 -5.72
N ALA A 158 13.52 38.91 -5.37
CA ALA A 158 13.97 37.54 -5.64
C ALA A 158 14.06 37.16 -7.13
N ARG A 159 13.47 37.96 -8.03
CA ARG A 159 13.44 37.72 -9.48
C ARG A 159 13.99 38.93 -10.25
N GLY A 160 14.50 38.67 -11.46
CA GLY A 160 15.01 39.71 -12.34
C GLY A 160 16.32 40.34 -11.86
N ARG A 161 16.59 41.59 -12.29
CA ARG A 161 17.87 42.29 -12.05
C ARG A 161 18.16 42.57 -10.56
N ALA A 162 17.13 42.58 -9.72
CA ALA A 162 17.26 42.81 -8.27
C ALA A 162 17.76 41.59 -7.48
N ARG A 163 17.80 40.39 -8.09
CA ARG A 163 18.16 39.14 -7.40
C ARG A 163 19.59 39.15 -6.85
N THR A 164 20.53 39.72 -7.60
CA THR A 164 21.94 39.80 -7.16
C THR A 164 22.07 40.69 -5.92
N ALA A 165 21.33 41.78 -5.85
CA ALA A 165 21.31 42.68 -4.70
C ALA A 165 20.70 41.96 -3.48
N LEU A 166 19.59 41.25 -3.64
CA LEU A 166 18.98 40.45 -2.56
C LEU A 166 19.97 39.38 -2.05
N LEU A 167 20.60 38.62 -2.93
CA LEU A 167 21.56 37.58 -2.51
C LEU A 167 22.77 38.18 -1.78
N THR A 168 23.20 39.39 -2.16
CA THR A 168 24.26 40.11 -1.46
C THR A 168 23.81 40.55 -0.07
N LEU A 169 22.60 41.12 0.04
CA LEU A 169 21.97 41.50 1.31
C LEU A 169 21.90 40.30 2.28
N LEU A 170 21.44 39.15 1.81
CA LEU A 170 21.35 37.93 2.61
C LEU A 170 22.74 37.45 3.08
N ARG A 171 23.75 37.47 2.21
CA ARG A 171 25.14 37.08 2.59
C ARG A 171 25.72 38.03 3.64
N THR A 172 25.48 39.33 3.53
CA THR A 172 25.95 40.32 4.51
C THR A 172 25.25 40.11 5.85
N GLY A 173 23.92 39.95 5.85
CA GLY A 173 23.15 39.68 7.08
C GLY A 173 23.54 38.37 7.76
N GLU A 174 23.87 37.32 7.00
CA GLU A 174 24.43 36.07 7.54
C GLU A 174 25.81 36.27 8.17
N ARG A 175 26.70 37.01 7.50
CA ARG A 175 28.06 37.26 8.01
C ARG A 175 28.05 38.07 9.30
N GLU A 176 27.09 38.98 9.44
CA GLU A 176 26.91 39.83 10.62
C GLU A 176 26.01 39.20 11.69
N GLY A 177 25.52 37.98 11.48
CA GLY A 177 24.68 37.26 12.45
C GLY A 177 23.27 37.82 12.63
N ARG A 178 22.80 38.70 11.73
CA ARG A 178 21.45 39.30 11.76
C ARG A 178 20.40 38.39 11.13
N ILE A 179 20.82 37.60 10.14
CA ILE A 179 19.99 36.66 9.39
C ILE A 179 20.52 35.25 9.56
N GLU A 180 19.62 34.31 9.75
CA GLU A 180 19.90 32.88 9.62
C GLU A 180 19.33 32.38 8.29
N ARG A 181 20.07 31.54 7.58
CA ARG A 181 19.62 30.88 6.36
C ARG A 181 19.77 29.37 6.48
N ARG A 182 18.75 28.63 6.03
CA ARG A 182 18.84 27.18 5.87
C ARG A 182 18.12 26.72 4.60
N TRP A 183 18.38 25.47 4.26
CA TRP A 183 17.64 24.78 3.21
C TRP A 183 16.54 23.93 3.84
N GLN A 184 15.35 23.98 3.27
CA GLN A 184 14.24 23.13 3.65
C GLN A 184 13.60 22.48 2.42
N LEU A 185 12.92 21.36 2.64
CA LEU A 185 12.12 20.70 1.61
C LEU A 185 10.87 21.54 1.31
N SER A 186 10.55 21.69 0.03
CA SER A 186 9.39 22.44 -0.45
C SER A 186 8.46 21.52 -1.23
N ALA A 187 7.15 21.66 -1.03
CA ALA A 187 6.18 21.07 -1.93
C ALA A 187 6.33 21.66 -3.35
N VAL A 188 6.48 20.83 -4.38
CA VAL A 188 6.56 21.28 -5.78
C VAL A 188 5.25 21.94 -6.25
N SER A 189 4.11 21.58 -5.64
CA SER A 189 2.76 21.98 -6.11
C SER A 189 1.75 22.30 -5.01
N GLY A 190 2.13 22.19 -3.73
CA GLY A 190 1.24 22.57 -2.64
C GLY A 190 1.32 24.07 -2.41
N ARG A 191 0.36 24.87 -2.92
CA ARG A 191 0.12 26.19 -2.33
C ARG A 191 -0.02 25.97 -0.82
N VAL A 192 0.79 26.65 -0.03
CA VAL A 192 0.59 26.73 1.43
C VAL A 192 -0.80 27.31 1.59
N ILE A 193 -1.76 26.51 2.08
CA ILE A 193 -3.10 27.01 2.35
C ILE A 193 -2.96 27.78 3.65
N GLN A 194 -2.89 29.09 3.53
CA GLN A 194 -3.03 29.99 4.66
C GLN A 194 -4.52 30.19 4.87
N GLU A 195 -4.98 29.86 6.06
CA GLU A 195 -6.36 30.12 6.45
C GLU A 195 -6.37 31.31 7.39
N ALA A 196 -7.26 32.24 7.08
CA ALA A 196 -7.48 33.40 7.92
C ALA A 196 -8.33 32.98 9.12
N TYR A 197 -7.83 33.23 10.32
CA TYR A 197 -8.56 33.15 11.56
C TYR A 197 -8.85 34.56 12.05
N ALA A 198 -10.07 34.75 12.55
CA ALA A 198 -10.56 36.00 13.09
C ALA A 198 -10.65 35.87 14.60
N SER A 199 -10.14 36.85 15.34
CA SER A 199 -10.33 36.98 16.79
C SER A 199 -10.81 38.40 17.11
N LEU A 200 -11.54 38.57 18.20
CA LEU A 200 -11.96 39.90 18.64
C LEU A 200 -10.76 40.70 19.14
N VAL A 201 -10.66 41.96 18.73
CA VAL A 201 -9.73 42.90 19.35
C VAL A 201 -10.29 43.27 20.73
N PRO A 202 -9.52 43.08 21.82
CA PRO A 202 -9.92 43.49 23.17
C PRO A 202 -10.34 44.95 23.19
N LEU A 203 -11.36 45.30 23.99
CA LEU A 203 -11.89 46.67 24.06
C LEU A 203 -10.80 47.74 24.32
N GLN A 204 -9.77 47.37 25.08
CA GLN A 204 -8.63 48.21 25.43
C GLN A 204 -7.67 48.48 24.25
N GLU A 205 -7.67 47.62 23.23
CA GLU A 205 -6.80 47.70 22.05
C GLU A 205 -7.52 48.24 20.80
N ARG A 206 -8.82 48.55 20.91
CA ARG A 206 -9.60 49.09 19.80
C ARG A 206 -9.18 50.52 19.50
N SER A 207 -9.10 50.88 18.23
CA SER A 207 -8.79 52.26 17.83
C SER A 207 -9.87 53.22 18.32
N ALA A 208 -9.50 54.49 18.57
CA ALA A 208 -10.45 55.53 18.97
C ALA A 208 -11.62 55.69 17.97
N ALA A 209 -11.39 55.42 16.68
CA ALA A 209 -12.41 55.41 15.63
C ALA A 209 -13.38 54.20 15.74
N ALA A 210 -12.88 53.02 16.16
CA ALA A 210 -13.69 51.82 16.40
C ALA A 210 -14.54 51.91 17.67
N ALA A 211 -14.06 52.66 18.66
CA ALA A 211 -14.76 52.94 19.91
C ALA A 211 -15.81 54.06 19.77
N ALA A 212 -15.63 55.00 18.83
CA ALA A 212 -16.46 56.20 18.71
C ALA A 212 -17.70 56.10 17.80
N GLN A 213 -17.87 55.03 17.00
CA GLN A 213 -19.01 54.92 16.07
C GLN A 213 -19.70 53.54 16.10
N PRO A 214 -20.93 53.43 16.63
CA PRO A 214 -21.80 52.31 16.33
C PRO A 214 -22.48 52.58 14.98
N ALA A 215 -21.74 52.48 13.88
CA ALA A 215 -22.38 52.43 12.56
C ALA A 215 -23.38 51.25 12.54
N PRO A 216 -24.59 51.41 11.96
CA PRO A 216 -25.58 50.33 11.92
C PRO A 216 -25.00 49.12 11.18
N ARG A 217 -24.78 48.03 11.91
CA ARG A 217 -24.17 46.81 11.38
C ARG A 217 -25.23 45.97 10.67
N GLY A 218 -24.91 45.48 9.47
CA GLY A 218 -25.77 44.54 8.76
C GLY A 218 -25.94 43.23 9.53
N ALA A 219 -27.03 42.50 9.28
CA ALA A 219 -27.35 41.26 10.00
C ALA A 219 -26.18 40.25 10.04
N ARG A 220 -25.47 40.08 8.91
CA ARG A 220 -24.30 39.19 8.80
C ARG A 220 -23.10 39.63 9.66
N GLN A 221 -22.88 40.93 9.83
CA GLN A 221 -21.78 41.43 10.67
C GLN A 221 -22.08 41.27 12.15
N ARG A 222 -23.35 41.42 12.55
CA ARG A 222 -23.79 41.15 13.93
C ARG A 222 -23.67 39.67 14.28
N GLU A 223 -24.12 38.79 13.39
CA GLU A 223 -23.99 37.34 13.58
C GLU A 223 -22.51 36.91 13.64
N LEU A 224 -21.66 37.48 12.78
CA LEU A 224 -20.21 37.23 12.81
C LEU A 224 -19.59 37.60 14.16
N LEU A 225 -19.85 38.82 14.64
CA LEU A 225 -19.32 39.29 15.93
C LEU A 225 -19.84 38.43 17.08
N ALA A 226 -21.12 38.06 17.09
CA ALA A 226 -21.69 37.17 18.10
C ALA A 226 -21.01 35.79 18.13
N ARG A 227 -20.67 35.21 16.95
CA ARG A 227 -19.89 33.96 16.88
C ARG A 227 -18.47 34.12 17.43
N LEU A 228 -17.83 35.26 17.20
CA LEU A 228 -16.52 35.54 17.77
C LEU A 228 -16.59 35.77 19.29
N GLU A 229 -17.63 36.45 19.79
CA GLU A 229 -17.85 36.66 21.23
C GLU A 229 -18.07 35.33 21.95
N ALA A 230 -18.84 34.42 21.34
CA ALA A 230 -19.02 33.06 21.86
C ALA A 230 -17.70 32.25 21.86
N ALA A 231 -16.84 32.46 20.86
CA ALA A 231 -15.54 31.79 20.79
C ALA A 231 -14.54 32.32 21.82
N VAL A 232 -14.64 33.57 22.26
CA VAL A 232 -13.78 34.11 23.33
C VAL A 232 -13.92 33.32 24.65
N ALA A 233 -15.07 32.68 24.87
CA ALA A 233 -15.33 31.85 26.04
C ALA A 233 -14.76 30.42 25.95
N THR A 234 -14.13 30.03 24.83
CA THR A 234 -13.52 28.71 24.64
C THR A 234 -11.99 28.78 24.80
N GLU A 235 -11.34 27.62 24.86
CA GLU A 235 -9.87 27.53 24.86
C GLU A 235 -9.23 28.03 23.55
N GLU A 236 -10.00 28.18 22.46
CA GLU A 236 -9.56 28.74 21.18
C GLU A 236 -10.36 30.00 20.81
N PRO A 237 -9.90 31.21 21.20
CA PRO A 237 -10.64 32.48 21.03
C PRO A 237 -10.65 33.02 19.59
N SER A 238 -10.33 32.19 18.60
CA SER A 238 -10.19 32.55 17.19
C SER A 238 -10.99 31.59 16.30
N VAL A 239 -11.82 32.13 15.41
CA VAL A 239 -12.67 31.34 14.51
C VAL A 239 -12.19 31.48 13.07
N ARG A 240 -12.23 30.39 12.32
CA ARG A 240 -11.86 30.39 10.90
C ARG A 240 -12.78 31.30 10.10
N ALA A 241 -12.20 32.21 9.32
CA ALA A 241 -12.94 33.22 8.56
C ALA A 241 -13.92 32.65 7.54
N ALA A 242 -13.69 31.42 7.05
CA ALA A 242 -14.59 30.73 6.12
C ALA A 242 -15.87 30.22 6.79
N ASP A 243 -15.82 29.92 8.09
CA ASP A 243 -16.94 29.38 8.86
C ASP A 243 -17.78 30.51 9.51
N LEU A 244 -17.35 31.76 9.30
CA LEU A 244 -18.03 32.97 9.74
C LEU A 244 -18.98 33.52 8.66
N PRO A 245 -20.14 34.07 9.04
CA PRO A 245 -21.11 34.67 8.11
C PRO A 245 -20.48 35.72 7.19
N GLY A 246 -20.57 35.52 5.87
CA GLY A 246 -19.98 36.43 4.87
C GLY A 246 -18.49 36.23 4.58
N GLY A 247 -17.87 35.23 5.21
CA GLY A 247 -16.52 34.75 4.89
C GLY A 247 -15.40 35.75 5.17
N LEU A 248 -14.24 35.51 4.55
CA LEU A 248 -13.05 36.37 4.64
C LEU A 248 -13.32 37.84 4.28
N SER A 249 -14.25 38.09 3.34
CA SER A 249 -14.60 39.46 2.93
C SER A 249 -15.22 40.27 4.07
N ALA A 250 -16.07 39.65 4.90
CA ALA A 250 -16.71 40.30 6.03
C ALA A 250 -15.73 40.50 7.18
N VAL A 251 -14.87 39.50 7.41
CA VAL A 251 -13.79 39.56 8.40
C VAL A 251 -12.81 40.70 8.10
N ARG A 252 -12.32 40.83 6.85
CA ARG A 252 -11.41 41.92 6.45
C ARG A 252 -12.02 43.32 6.58
N ARG A 253 -13.34 43.45 6.37
CA ARG A 253 -14.04 44.71 6.61
C ARG A 253 -14.06 45.08 8.10
N LEU A 254 -14.25 44.11 8.99
CA LEU A 254 -14.22 44.35 10.44
C LEU A 254 -12.79 44.55 10.96
N GLU A 255 -11.80 43.96 10.30
CA GLU A 255 -10.38 44.23 10.54
C GLU A 255 -9.99 45.66 10.17
N ALA A 256 -10.42 46.15 9.00
CA ALA A 256 -10.23 47.56 8.61
C ALA A 256 -10.88 48.55 9.60
N LEU A 257 -11.92 48.10 10.30
CA LEU A 257 -12.60 48.86 11.36
C LEU A 257 -11.98 48.65 12.75
N GLY A 258 -10.89 47.86 12.89
CA GLY A 258 -10.21 47.62 14.15
C GLY A 258 -10.99 46.79 15.18
N LEU A 259 -12.03 46.07 14.76
CA LEU A 259 -12.86 45.25 15.66
C LEU A 259 -12.42 43.79 15.74
N VAL A 260 -11.74 43.31 14.70
CA VAL A 260 -11.31 41.91 14.54
C VAL A 260 -9.85 41.90 14.09
N ARG A 261 -9.03 41.01 14.67
CA ARG A 261 -7.66 40.74 14.22
C ARG A 261 -7.68 39.52 13.30
N VAL A 262 -7.07 39.62 12.12
CA VAL A 262 -6.90 38.48 11.22
C VAL A 262 -5.50 37.93 11.36
N GLU A 263 -5.44 36.65 11.70
CA GLU A 263 -4.19 35.90 11.76
C GLU A 263 -4.21 34.89 10.60
N LEU A 264 -3.16 34.90 9.78
CA LEU A 264 -3.01 33.89 8.73
C LEU A 264 -2.27 32.70 9.31
N ARG A 265 -3.00 31.63 9.62
CA ARG A 265 -2.40 30.38 10.12
C ARG A 265 -2.13 29.44 8.96
N ARG A 266 -0.98 28.77 8.99
CA ARG A 266 -0.72 27.67 8.06
C ARG A 266 -1.66 26.51 8.41
N ARG A 267 -2.64 26.21 7.54
CA ARG A 267 -3.39 24.95 7.67
C ARG A 267 -2.51 23.81 7.19
N GLN A 268 -2.16 22.92 8.10
CA GLN A 268 -1.69 21.59 7.71
C GLN A 268 -2.91 20.77 7.28
N ARG A 269 -2.83 20.16 6.10
CA ARG A 269 -3.90 19.28 5.64
C ARG A 269 -3.78 17.95 6.38
N ARG A 270 -4.87 17.46 6.97
CA ARG A 270 -5.03 16.04 7.28
C ARG A 270 -6.04 15.47 6.32
N HIS A 271 -5.70 14.34 5.71
CA HIS A 271 -6.66 13.61 4.88
C HIS A 271 -7.89 13.17 5.71
N ALA A 272 -7.65 12.87 7.00
CA ALA A 272 -8.68 12.54 7.98
C ALA A 272 -9.74 13.64 8.18
N ASP A 273 -9.43 14.93 7.92
CA ASP A 273 -10.37 16.05 8.10
C ASP A 273 -11.48 16.08 7.05
N ARG A 274 -11.31 15.37 5.92
CA ARG A 274 -12.35 15.29 4.87
C ARG A 274 -13.48 14.34 5.23
N ARG A 275 -13.40 13.66 6.37
CA ARG A 275 -14.41 12.72 6.83
C ARG A 275 -15.65 13.48 7.29
N THR A 276 -16.65 13.56 6.42
CA THR A 276 -18.02 13.99 6.77
C THR A 276 -18.80 12.79 7.30
N SER A 277 -18.50 12.35 8.51
CA SER A 277 -19.42 11.67 9.42
C SER A 277 -18.64 11.01 10.54
N GLY A 278 -19.02 11.34 11.77
CA GLY A 278 -19.00 10.35 12.83
C GLY A 278 -19.99 9.27 12.42
N ALA A 279 -19.54 8.26 11.68
CA ALA A 279 -20.23 6.99 11.66
C ALA A 279 -20.23 6.52 13.12
N GLN A 280 -21.34 6.79 13.81
CA GLN A 280 -21.66 6.16 15.07
C GLN A 280 -21.66 4.66 14.78
N TYR A 281 -20.53 4.02 15.06
CA TYR A 281 -20.43 2.57 15.24
C TYR A 281 -21.23 2.21 16.51
N GLU A 282 -22.51 2.54 16.56
CA GLU A 282 -23.47 2.06 17.56
C GLU A 282 -24.06 0.75 17.05
N ALA A 283 -23.19 -0.24 16.87
CA ALA A 283 -23.62 -1.62 16.85
C ALA A 283 -23.40 -2.17 18.27
N GLY A 284 -24.46 -2.68 18.90
CA GLY A 284 -24.41 -3.28 20.24
C GLY A 284 -23.18 -4.19 20.35
N THR A 285 -22.25 -3.83 21.23
CA THR A 285 -20.89 -4.37 21.16
C THR A 285 -20.91 -5.80 21.73
N PRO A 286 -20.77 -6.85 20.90
CA PRO A 286 -21.00 -8.21 21.39
C PRO A 286 -19.94 -8.57 22.45
N ALA A 287 -20.33 -9.26 23.54
CA ALA A 287 -19.43 -9.56 24.66
C ALA A 287 -18.17 -10.32 24.21
N TRP A 288 -16.98 -10.04 24.74
CA TRP A 288 -15.76 -10.74 24.30
C TRP A 288 -15.83 -12.27 24.50
N SER A 289 -15.38 -13.04 23.51
CA SER A 289 -15.22 -14.49 23.67
C SER A 289 -14.08 -14.83 24.64
N ARG A 290 -14.02 -16.07 25.13
CA ARG A 290 -12.94 -16.52 26.03
C ARG A 290 -11.56 -16.32 25.40
N GLY A 291 -11.38 -16.72 24.13
CA GLY A 291 -10.12 -16.54 23.41
C GLY A 291 -9.73 -15.06 23.24
N GLN A 292 -10.70 -14.19 22.98
CA GLN A 292 -10.48 -12.75 22.88
C GLN A 292 -10.07 -12.15 24.24
N LYS A 293 -10.73 -12.54 25.33
CA LYS A 293 -10.36 -12.09 26.69
C LYS A 293 -8.94 -12.50 27.07
N LEU A 294 -8.55 -13.74 26.76
CA LEU A 294 -7.21 -14.24 27.02
C LEU A 294 -6.15 -13.48 26.22
N LEU A 295 -6.40 -13.22 24.93
CA LEU A 295 -5.50 -12.42 24.10
C LEU A 295 -5.39 -10.98 24.61
N LEU A 296 -6.50 -10.36 24.99
CA LEU A 296 -6.49 -9.02 25.58
C LEU A 296 -5.78 -9.00 26.94
N ALA A 297 -5.81 -10.07 27.73
CA ALA A 297 -5.08 -10.14 28.99
C ALA A 297 -3.59 -10.45 28.81
N ALA A 298 -3.19 -11.00 27.67
CA ALA A 298 -1.83 -11.41 27.40
C ALA A 298 -0.94 -10.21 27.05
N ASP A 299 0.29 -10.23 27.58
CA ASP A 299 1.36 -9.44 26.99
C ASP A 299 1.78 -10.08 25.66
N LEU A 300 1.77 -9.28 24.60
CA LEU A 300 2.23 -9.71 23.29
C LEU A 300 3.76 -9.84 23.24
N GLY A 301 4.47 -9.10 24.10
CA GLY A 301 5.93 -9.07 24.11
C GLY A 301 6.53 -8.66 22.76
N VAL A 302 7.80 -8.99 22.55
CA VAL A 302 8.47 -8.82 21.25
C VAL A 302 8.29 -10.11 20.44
N GLY A 303 7.82 -10.00 19.21
CA GLY A 303 7.64 -11.14 18.32
C GLY A 303 6.45 -11.00 17.38
N VAL A 304 6.13 -12.08 16.69
CA VAL A 304 5.04 -12.13 15.71
C VAL A 304 3.88 -12.93 16.28
N THR A 305 2.69 -12.35 16.24
CA THR A 305 1.43 -13.02 16.58
C THR A 305 0.52 -13.07 15.36
N LEU A 306 0.15 -14.27 14.92
CA LEU A 306 -0.84 -14.49 13.87
C LEU A 306 -2.23 -14.66 14.50
N LEU A 307 -3.14 -13.74 14.18
CA LEU A 307 -4.56 -13.81 14.50
C LEU A 307 -5.32 -14.41 13.31
N ASP A 308 -5.69 -15.68 13.48
CA ASP A 308 -6.42 -16.49 12.50
C ASP A 308 -7.88 -16.63 12.96
N GLY A 309 -8.83 -16.69 12.03
CA GLY A 309 -10.23 -16.92 12.35
C GLY A 309 -11.17 -16.37 11.28
N PRO A 310 -12.37 -16.95 11.10
CA PRO A 310 -13.26 -16.60 10.00
C PRO A 310 -13.69 -15.12 10.00
N PRO A 311 -14.28 -14.60 8.92
CA PRO A 311 -14.94 -13.29 8.94
C PRO A 311 -15.93 -13.19 10.12
N GLY A 312 -16.04 -12.00 10.74
CA GLY A 312 -16.93 -11.81 11.89
C GLY A 312 -16.42 -12.34 13.26
N SER A 313 -15.28 -13.03 13.31
CA SER A 313 -14.63 -13.49 14.57
C SER A 313 -14.10 -12.37 15.48
N GLY A 314 -14.17 -11.10 15.06
CA GLY A 314 -13.77 -9.93 15.85
C GLY A 314 -12.26 -9.65 15.89
N LYS A 315 -11.46 -10.21 14.97
CA LYS A 315 -10.00 -9.97 14.88
C LYS A 315 -9.64 -8.49 14.89
N SER A 316 -10.23 -7.69 14.00
CA SER A 316 -9.95 -6.25 13.89
C SER A 316 -10.33 -5.49 15.17
N ARG A 317 -11.39 -5.93 15.86
CA ARG A 317 -11.82 -5.32 17.14
C ARG A 317 -10.83 -5.61 18.27
N VAL A 318 -10.34 -6.84 18.37
CA VAL A 318 -9.29 -7.20 19.34
C VAL A 318 -8.02 -6.42 19.06
N ALA A 319 -7.61 -6.33 17.79
CA ALA A 319 -6.43 -5.56 17.40
C ALA A 319 -6.60 -4.07 17.70
N ALA A 320 -7.76 -3.46 17.45
CA ALA A 320 -8.03 -2.06 17.80
C ALA A 320 -7.92 -1.79 19.32
N GLU A 321 -8.35 -2.72 20.17
CA GLU A 321 -8.17 -2.62 21.62
C GLU A 321 -6.69 -2.72 22.03
N ILE A 322 -5.91 -3.59 21.38
CA ILE A 322 -4.45 -3.69 21.58
C ILE A 322 -3.77 -2.37 21.15
N VAL A 323 -4.20 -1.77 20.04
CA VAL A 323 -3.74 -0.45 19.59
C VAL A 323 -4.04 0.61 20.65
N ALA A 324 -5.27 0.66 21.17
CA ALA A 324 -5.65 1.63 22.20
C ALA A 324 -4.77 1.56 23.45
N ARG A 325 -4.40 0.36 23.89
CA ARG A 325 -3.49 0.16 25.02
C ARG A 325 -2.06 0.59 24.70
N THR A 326 -1.59 0.31 23.50
CA THR A 326 -0.25 0.70 23.04
C THR A 326 -0.09 2.22 23.00
N LEU A 327 -1.10 2.92 22.47
CA LEU A 327 -1.14 4.39 22.44
C LEU A 327 -1.22 4.98 23.86
N LYS A 328 -2.05 4.39 24.75
CA LYS A 328 -2.12 4.79 26.17
C LYS A 328 -0.78 4.60 26.91
N ALA A 329 0.04 3.64 26.49
CA ALA A 329 1.39 3.44 26.99
C ALA A 329 2.42 4.40 26.35
N GLY A 330 1.98 5.39 25.57
CA GLY A 330 2.85 6.41 24.97
C GLY A 330 3.66 5.92 23.78
N ARG A 331 3.31 4.79 23.16
CA ARG A 331 4.06 4.23 22.01
C ARG A 331 3.29 4.35 20.70
N SER A 332 3.99 4.70 19.63
CA SER A 332 3.40 4.85 18.29
C SER A 332 2.95 3.51 17.67
N VAL A 333 1.95 3.54 16.78
CA VAL A 333 1.37 2.36 16.14
C VAL A 333 1.32 2.54 14.62
N LEU A 334 1.71 1.49 13.89
CA LEU A 334 1.52 1.37 12.44
C LEU A 334 0.48 0.30 12.11
N TRP A 335 -0.62 0.69 11.46
CA TRP A 335 -1.63 -0.22 10.94
C TRP A 335 -1.60 -0.24 9.41
N LEU A 336 -1.21 -1.37 8.84
CA LEU A 336 -1.19 -1.60 7.41
C LEU A 336 -2.48 -2.27 6.95
N VAL A 337 -3.05 -1.75 5.87
CA VAL A 337 -4.15 -2.35 5.11
C VAL A 337 -3.71 -2.60 3.66
N PRO A 338 -4.29 -3.57 2.95
CA PRO A 338 -3.84 -3.90 1.59
C PRO A 338 -4.14 -2.79 0.57
N GLU A 339 -5.30 -2.12 0.67
CA GLU A 339 -5.80 -1.21 -0.36
C GLU A 339 -6.28 0.13 0.19
N THR A 340 -6.27 1.16 -0.66
CA THR A 340 -6.65 2.54 -0.30
C THR A 340 -8.07 2.63 0.28
N THR A 341 -9.02 1.85 -0.24
CA THR A 341 -10.42 1.86 0.19
C THR A 341 -10.60 1.41 1.64
N GLN A 342 -9.66 0.63 2.18
CA GLN A 342 -9.69 0.13 3.57
C GLN A 342 -9.08 1.11 4.57
N VAL A 343 -8.30 2.09 4.11
CA VAL A 343 -7.59 3.03 5.00
C VAL A 343 -8.57 3.86 5.84
N ALA A 344 -9.62 4.40 5.22
CA ALA A 344 -10.63 5.18 5.92
C ALA A 344 -11.41 4.33 6.93
N VAL A 345 -11.86 3.13 6.53
CA VAL A 345 -12.62 2.22 7.40
C VAL A 345 -11.81 1.78 8.62
N ALA A 346 -10.53 1.45 8.42
CA ALA A 346 -9.63 1.11 9.53
C ALA A 346 -9.42 2.32 10.46
N ALA A 347 -9.23 3.51 9.90
CA ALA A 347 -9.07 4.73 10.68
C ALA A 347 -10.32 5.07 11.53
N ASP A 348 -11.52 4.89 10.99
CA ASP A 348 -12.78 5.13 11.72
C ASP A 348 -12.96 4.12 12.86
N ALA A 349 -12.71 2.84 12.59
CA ALA A 349 -12.76 1.79 13.63
C ALA A 349 -11.75 2.04 14.75
N LEU A 350 -10.54 2.49 14.40
CA LEU A 350 -9.50 2.83 15.37
C LEU A 350 -9.85 4.12 16.13
N PHE A 351 -10.41 5.13 15.49
CA PHE A 351 -10.86 6.34 16.17
C PHE A 351 -11.95 6.02 17.20
N ALA A 352 -12.90 5.14 16.86
CA ALA A 352 -13.93 4.70 17.80
C ALA A 352 -13.34 4.04 19.06
N ALA A 353 -12.27 3.25 18.91
CA ALA A 353 -11.60 2.56 20.01
C ALA A 353 -10.60 3.44 20.79
N THR A 354 -9.92 4.36 20.13
CA THR A 354 -8.76 5.10 20.67
C THR A 354 -9.05 6.57 20.99
N ARG A 355 -10.04 7.18 20.31
CA ARG A 355 -10.28 8.63 20.24
C ARG A 355 -9.08 9.44 19.72
N VAL A 356 -8.17 8.80 19.00
CA VAL A 356 -6.99 9.43 18.38
C VAL A 356 -7.17 9.44 16.86
N ASP A 357 -6.97 10.59 16.23
CA ASP A 357 -6.98 10.70 14.78
C ASP A 357 -5.73 10.05 14.16
N ALA A 358 -5.95 9.15 13.21
CA ALA A 358 -4.89 8.50 12.48
C ALA A 358 -4.31 9.38 11.36
N GLU A 359 -2.99 9.33 11.18
CA GLU A 359 -2.31 9.81 9.99
C GLU A 359 -2.51 8.82 8.84
N LEU A 360 -3.17 9.27 7.77
CA LEU A 360 -3.53 8.41 6.63
C LEU A 360 -2.47 8.48 5.53
N ILE A 361 -1.83 7.35 5.22
CA ILE A 361 -0.75 7.28 4.22
C ILE A 361 -1.06 6.25 3.14
N HIS A 362 -1.46 6.72 1.96
CA HIS A 362 -1.81 5.87 0.81
C HIS A 362 -1.65 6.62 -0.51
N ALA A 363 -1.88 5.93 -1.63
CA ALA A 363 -1.67 6.47 -2.97
C ALA A 363 -2.64 7.61 -3.36
N GLY A 364 -3.78 7.72 -2.68
CA GLY A 364 -4.82 8.74 -2.94
C GLY A 364 -4.58 10.09 -2.24
N ALA A 365 -3.66 10.16 -1.28
CA ALA A 365 -3.30 11.42 -0.62
C ALA A 365 -2.57 12.36 -1.59
N SER A 366 -2.93 13.64 -1.60
CA SER A 366 -2.22 14.66 -2.37
C SER A 366 -0.79 14.86 -1.85
N GLN A 367 0.09 15.40 -2.69
CA GLN A 367 1.48 15.69 -2.29
C GLN A 367 1.54 16.58 -1.05
N GLY A 368 0.63 17.55 -0.97
CA GLY A 368 0.52 18.42 0.18
C GLY A 368 0.14 17.69 1.47
N GLU A 369 -0.85 16.81 1.43
CA GLU A 369 -1.27 16.00 2.60
C GLU A 369 -0.15 15.08 3.07
N ARG A 370 0.60 14.46 2.14
CA ARG A 370 1.72 13.59 2.48
C ARG A 370 2.86 14.32 3.18
N LEU A 371 3.17 15.53 2.70
CA LEU A 371 4.20 16.37 3.31
C LEU A 371 3.79 16.82 4.70
N ASP A 372 2.53 17.26 4.86
CA ASP A 372 2.01 17.69 6.15
C ASP A 372 1.95 16.49 7.13
N ALA A 373 1.57 15.29 6.70
CA ALA A 373 1.62 14.06 7.51
C ALA A 373 3.06 13.71 7.92
N HIS A 374 4.00 13.70 6.97
CA HIS A 374 5.41 13.44 7.27
C HIS A 374 5.98 14.44 8.28
N ALA A 375 5.67 15.73 8.13
CA ALA A 375 6.10 16.76 9.07
C ALA A 375 5.50 16.61 10.49
N ARG A 376 4.33 15.95 10.64
CA ARG A 376 3.79 15.62 11.97
C ARG A 376 4.47 14.38 12.56
N LEU A 377 4.77 13.40 11.73
CA LEU A 377 5.44 12.16 12.15
C LEU A 377 6.90 12.36 12.56
N THR A 378 7.51 13.52 12.26
CA THR A 378 8.83 13.89 12.79
C THR A 378 8.78 14.49 14.19
N LEU A 379 7.59 14.85 14.71
CA LEU A 379 7.41 15.31 16.09
C LEU A 379 7.43 14.12 17.06
N LEU A 380 7.59 14.41 18.36
CA LEU A 380 7.51 13.38 19.41
C LEU A 380 6.10 12.72 19.42
N GLY A 381 6.08 11.40 19.62
CA GLY A 381 4.87 10.58 19.62
C GLY A 381 4.06 10.63 20.94
N PRO A 382 3.03 9.77 21.08
CA PRO A 382 2.70 8.64 20.20
C PRO A 382 1.94 9.05 18.94
N HIS A 383 2.27 8.40 17.82
CA HIS A 383 1.58 8.56 16.54
C HIS A 383 0.72 7.32 16.23
N LEU A 384 -0.46 7.53 15.64
CA LEU A 384 -1.24 6.46 15.03
C LEU A 384 -1.20 6.62 13.51
N VAL A 385 -0.60 5.67 12.80
CA VAL A 385 -0.53 5.69 11.33
C VAL A 385 -1.39 4.56 10.77
N VAL A 386 -2.26 4.90 9.82
CA VAL A 386 -3.04 3.91 9.04
C VAL A 386 -2.71 4.10 7.57
N GLY A 387 -2.33 3.04 6.87
CA GLY A 387 -1.95 3.20 5.48
C GLY A 387 -1.77 1.91 4.71
N THR A 388 -1.48 2.05 3.42
CA THR A 388 -1.17 0.90 2.56
C THR A 388 0.32 0.56 2.62
N ARG A 389 0.82 -0.29 1.71
CA ARG A 389 2.25 -0.62 1.59
C ARG A 389 3.20 0.59 1.60
N THR A 390 2.75 1.77 1.18
CA THR A 390 3.58 3.00 1.18
C THR A 390 3.82 3.58 2.57
N ALA A 391 3.03 3.17 3.57
CA ALA A 391 3.17 3.63 4.96
C ALA A 391 4.25 2.88 5.74
N ILE A 392 4.88 1.85 5.17
CA ILE A 392 5.87 1.02 5.87
C ILE A 392 7.08 1.82 6.39
N GLY A 393 7.44 2.91 5.72
CA GLY A 393 8.52 3.82 6.13
C GLY A 393 8.06 5.03 6.97
N ALA A 394 6.78 5.12 7.33
CA ALA A 394 6.21 6.32 7.94
C ALA A 394 6.78 6.61 9.34
N LEU A 395 6.88 5.58 10.17
CA LEU A 395 7.44 5.65 11.53
C LEU A 395 8.93 5.29 11.49
N SER A 396 9.77 6.30 11.26
CA SER A 396 11.21 6.09 11.04
C SER A 396 12.07 6.19 12.30
N HIS A 397 11.50 6.62 13.43
CA HIS A 397 12.21 6.77 14.71
C HIS A 397 11.86 5.68 15.72
N GLU A 398 10.57 5.47 15.95
CA GLU A 398 10.06 4.49 16.89
C GLU A 398 8.74 3.89 16.41
N VAL A 399 8.48 2.64 16.80
CA VAL A 399 7.17 2.00 16.68
C VAL A 399 6.99 1.04 17.85
N GLY A 400 5.81 1.09 18.46
CA GLY A 400 5.41 0.26 19.59
C GLY A 400 4.62 -0.98 19.22
N LEU A 401 3.90 -0.93 18.09
CA LEU A 401 3.09 -2.04 17.58
C LEU A 401 2.93 -1.88 16.07
N ILE A 402 3.03 -2.99 15.35
CA ILE A 402 2.71 -3.04 13.93
C ILE A 402 1.57 -4.03 13.73
N VAL A 403 0.51 -3.60 13.05
CA VAL A 403 -0.61 -4.45 12.65
C VAL A 403 -0.62 -4.56 11.13
N VAL A 404 -0.72 -5.78 10.61
CA VAL A 404 -0.90 -6.03 9.18
C VAL A 404 -2.24 -6.72 8.98
N ASP A 405 -3.22 -5.98 8.47
CA ASP A 405 -4.56 -6.49 8.20
C ASP A 405 -4.61 -7.23 6.86
N GLU A 406 -5.44 -8.26 6.77
CA GLU A 406 -5.54 -9.17 5.62
C GLU A 406 -4.16 -9.56 5.03
N GLU A 407 -3.26 -10.09 5.88
CA GLU A 407 -1.84 -10.26 5.55
C GLU A 407 -1.55 -11.09 4.28
N HIS A 408 -2.48 -11.95 3.87
CA HIS A 408 -2.37 -12.80 2.68
C HIS A 408 -2.48 -12.03 1.35
N GLU A 409 -2.85 -10.76 1.40
CA GLU A 409 -3.14 -9.97 0.21
C GLU A 409 -1.87 -9.61 -0.59
N SER A 410 -1.89 -9.92 -1.89
CA SER A 410 -0.78 -9.64 -2.79
C SER A 410 -0.53 -8.14 -3.01
N ALA A 411 -1.50 -7.28 -2.66
CA ALA A 411 -1.38 -5.83 -2.73
C ALA A 411 -0.20 -5.28 -1.89
N TYR A 412 0.26 -6.04 -0.88
CA TYR A 412 1.44 -5.70 -0.10
C TYR A 412 2.77 -5.80 -0.87
N LYS A 413 2.84 -6.54 -1.97
CA LYS A 413 4.03 -6.64 -2.82
C LYS A 413 4.09 -5.50 -3.83
N SER A 414 5.23 -4.81 -3.91
CA SER A 414 5.50 -3.83 -4.95
C SER A 414 5.88 -4.48 -6.29
N GLU A 415 5.20 -4.08 -7.36
CA GLU A 415 5.49 -4.48 -8.74
C GLU A 415 6.65 -3.70 -9.38
N ARG A 416 7.07 -2.61 -8.73
CA ARG A 416 8.17 -1.75 -9.19
C ARG A 416 9.34 -1.90 -8.26
N MET A 417 10.55 -1.74 -8.79
CA MET A 417 11.75 -1.71 -7.95
C MET A 417 11.69 -0.49 -6.99
N PRO A 418 12.01 -0.65 -5.70
CA PRO A 418 12.35 -1.91 -5.03
C PRO A 418 11.07 -2.76 -4.84
N ARG A 419 11.14 -4.05 -5.21
CA ARG A 419 9.99 -4.98 -5.17
C ARG A 419 9.72 -5.48 -3.75
N ILE A 420 9.61 -4.56 -2.80
CA ILE A 420 9.41 -4.81 -1.38
C ILE A 420 8.04 -5.44 -1.14
N HIS A 421 7.98 -6.43 -0.25
CA HIS A 421 6.73 -6.92 0.31
C HIS A 421 6.49 -6.28 1.69
N ALA A 422 5.45 -5.45 1.82
CA ALA A 422 5.23 -4.66 3.02
C ALA A 422 4.99 -5.50 4.29
N ARG A 423 4.31 -6.66 4.20
CA ARG A 423 4.25 -7.65 5.31
C ARG A 423 5.65 -8.04 5.81
N ASP A 424 6.52 -8.48 4.90
CA ASP A 424 7.86 -8.94 5.27
C ASP A 424 8.74 -7.78 5.78
N ALA A 425 8.58 -6.60 5.19
CA ALA A 425 9.19 -5.36 5.70
C ALA A 425 8.65 -4.96 7.08
N ALA A 426 7.38 -5.24 7.40
CA ALA A 426 6.81 -5.01 8.73
C ALA A 426 7.42 -5.97 9.77
N LEU A 427 7.75 -7.20 9.39
CA LEU A 427 8.49 -8.13 10.25
C LEU A 427 9.91 -7.59 10.53
N MET A 428 10.62 -7.12 9.49
CA MET A 428 11.94 -6.49 9.64
C MET A 428 11.87 -5.24 10.53
N LEU A 429 10.84 -4.43 10.36
CA LEU A 429 10.61 -3.22 11.14
C LEU A 429 10.33 -3.56 12.61
N GLY A 430 9.48 -4.55 12.87
CA GLY A 430 9.16 -5.01 14.24
C GLY A 430 10.37 -5.59 14.96
N GLU A 431 11.21 -6.35 14.26
CA GLU A 431 12.47 -6.85 14.79
C GLU A 431 13.42 -5.70 15.15
N ALA A 432 13.64 -4.76 14.23
CA ALA A 432 14.53 -3.62 14.43
C ALA A 432 14.04 -2.69 15.56
N ALA A 433 12.72 -2.52 15.69
CA ALA A 433 12.10 -1.71 16.73
C ALA A 433 11.91 -2.43 18.07
N LYS A 434 12.16 -3.75 18.11
CA LYS A 434 11.76 -4.62 19.23
C LYS A 434 10.29 -4.41 19.61
N ALA A 435 9.42 -4.44 18.60
CA ALA A 435 7.99 -4.21 18.73
C ALA A 435 7.19 -5.47 18.32
N PRO A 436 6.06 -5.76 18.99
CA PRO A 436 5.13 -6.78 18.53
C PRO A 436 4.62 -6.49 17.11
N VAL A 437 4.52 -7.56 16.31
CA VAL A 437 3.83 -7.55 15.01
C VAL A 437 2.62 -8.46 15.08
N VAL A 438 1.45 -7.91 14.78
CA VAL A 438 0.19 -8.64 14.73
C VAL A 438 -0.23 -8.80 13.27
N LEU A 439 -0.22 -10.03 12.78
CA LEU A 439 -0.73 -10.38 11.47
C LEU A 439 -2.20 -10.81 11.62
N ILE A 440 -3.10 -10.19 10.89
CA ILE A 440 -4.54 -10.48 10.96
C ILE A 440 -4.97 -11.08 9.64
N SER A 441 -5.68 -12.20 9.70
CA SER A 441 -6.34 -12.72 8.50
C SER A 441 -7.46 -13.71 8.78
N ALA A 442 -8.48 -13.72 7.92
CA ALA A 442 -9.43 -14.82 7.85
C ALA A 442 -8.92 -16.03 7.07
N THR A 443 -8.01 -15.79 6.13
CA THR A 443 -7.42 -16.79 5.24
C THR A 443 -5.91 -16.58 5.22
N PRO A 444 -5.19 -16.86 6.34
CA PRO A 444 -3.75 -16.67 6.40
C PRO A 444 -3.05 -17.34 5.21
N ALA A 445 -2.03 -16.69 4.65
CA ALA A 445 -1.26 -17.26 3.57
C ALA A 445 -0.64 -18.58 4.01
N ILE A 446 -0.58 -19.57 3.12
CA ILE A 446 0.07 -20.86 3.40
C ILE A 446 1.53 -20.65 3.82
N GLU A 447 2.16 -19.63 3.22
CA GLU A 447 3.50 -19.18 3.60
C GLU A 447 3.57 -18.70 5.06
N THR A 448 2.63 -17.87 5.50
CA THR A 448 2.57 -17.32 6.86
C THR A 448 2.31 -18.43 7.89
N LEU A 449 1.44 -19.39 7.58
CA LEU A 449 1.21 -20.57 8.43
C LEU A 449 2.49 -21.42 8.57
N ALA A 450 3.16 -21.70 7.46
CA ALA A 450 4.42 -22.44 7.48
C ALA A 450 5.52 -21.69 8.26
N ARG A 451 5.62 -20.36 8.09
CA ARG A 451 6.55 -19.52 8.87
C ARG A 451 6.21 -19.56 10.36
N ALA A 452 4.94 -19.52 10.72
CA ALA A 452 4.53 -19.58 12.12
C ALA A 452 5.01 -20.88 12.80
N ASP A 453 4.89 -22.02 12.11
CA ASP A 453 5.36 -23.31 12.62
C ASP A 453 6.89 -23.43 12.67
N LEU A 454 7.58 -22.93 11.64
CA LEU A 454 9.04 -22.98 11.50
C LEU A 454 9.75 -22.05 12.49
N LEU A 455 9.27 -20.81 12.58
CA LEU A 455 9.86 -19.73 13.38
C LEU A 455 9.21 -19.61 14.77
N LYS A 456 8.31 -20.53 15.12
CA LYS A 456 7.62 -20.61 16.42
C LYS A 456 6.87 -19.32 16.77
N TRP A 457 6.19 -18.72 15.79
CA TRP A 457 5.32 -17.57 16.03
C TRP A 457 4.12 -17.97 16.87
N ARG A 458 3.60 -17.02 17.66
CA ARG A 458 2.37 -17.24 18.42
C ARG A 458 1.19 -17.23 17.43
N ARG A 459 0.44 -18.34 17.35
CA ARG A 459 -0.79 -18.43 16.56
C ARG A 459 -2.00 -18.47 17.48
N ILE A 460 -2.95 -17.57 17.27
CA ILE A 460 -4.20 -17.49 18.02
C ILE A 460 -5.35 -17.61 17.04
N THR A 461 -6.16 -18.66 17.20
CA THR A 461 -7.35 -18.88 16.40
C THR A 461 -8.58 -18.37 17.15
N LEU A 462 -9.32 -17.45 16.54
CA LEU A 462 -10.58 -16.92 17.04
C LEU A 462 -11.75 -17.62 16.37
N GLU A 463 -12.74 -18.00 17.14
CA GLU A 463 -13.97 -18.64 16.65
C GLU A 463 -14.93 -17.61 16.03
N GLY A 464 -15.73 -18.07 15.05
CA GLY A 464 -16.79 -17.28 14.43
C GLY A 464 -17.94 -17.00 15.41
N ARG A 465 -18.59 -15.84 15.26
CA ARG A 465 -19.67 -15.39 16.15
C ARG A 465 -20.96 -14.99 15.44
N THR A 466 -20.89 -14.83 14.13
CA THR A 466 -22.03 -14.47 13.28
C THR A 466 -22.67 -15.75 12.75
N ALA A 467 -23.96 -15.69 12.42
CA ALA A 467 -24.61 -16.76 11.68
C ALA A 467 -23.79 -17.04 10.40
N ALA A 468 -23.46 -18.30 10.17
CA ALA A 468 -22.77 -18.71 8.95
C ALA A 468 -23.66 -18.37 7.74
N PRO A 469 -23.12 -17.78 6.66
CA PRO A 469 -23.89 -17.61 5.44
C PRO A 469 -24.33 -18.97 4.90
N GLN A 470 -25.50 -19.03 4.28
CA GLN A 470 -25.91 -20.21 3.52
C GLN A 470 -25.06 -20.23 2.25
N ILE A 471 -24.24 -21.27 2.08
CA ILE A 471 -23.37 -21.43 0.92
C ILE A 471 -23.72 -22.74 0.25
N GLU A 472 -24.12 -22.67 -1.02
CA GLU A 472 -24.40 -23.83 -1.88
C GLU A 472 -23.34 -23.95 -2.97
N VAL A 473 -22.88 -25.17 -3.21
CA VAL A 473 -21.91 -25.47 -4.27
C VAL A 473 -22.64 -26.16 -5.42
N VAL A 474 -22.59 -25.57 -6.60
CA VAL A 474 -23.28 -26.08 -7.80
C VAL A 474 -22.29 -26.82 -8.70
N ASP A 475 -22.61 -28.07 -9.00
CA ASP A 475 -21.90 -28.88 -9.98
C ASP A 475 -22.32 -28.52 -11.41
N MET A 476 -21.47 -27.80 -12.12
CA MET A 476 -21.72 -27.36 -13.50
C MET A 476 -21.72 -28.52 -14.51
N ARG A 477 -21.24 -29.71 -14.14
CA ARG A 477 -21.32 -30.91 -15.00
C ARG A 477 -22.77 -31.36 -15.16
N ARG A 478 -23.52 -31.40 -14.06
CA ARG A 478 -24.96 -31.78 -14.04
C ARG A 478 -25.81 -30.83 -14.86
N GLU A 479 -25.56 -29.52 -14.71
CA GLU A 479 -26.24 -28.50 -15.52
C GLU A 479 -26.05 -28.76 -17.03
N LEU A 480 -24.84 -29.11 -17.44
CA LEU A 480 -24.53 -29.40 -18.84
C LEU A 480 -25.14 -30.72 -19.32
N GLU A 481 -25.15 -31.75 -18.49
CA GLU A 481 -25.81 -33.04 -18.77
C GLU A 481 -27.30 -32.85 -19.03
N GLU A 482 -27.95 -31.97 -18.26
CA GLU A 482 -29.36 -31.61 -18.43
C GLU A 482 -29.61 -30.59 -19.56
N GLY A 483 -28.57 -30.25 -20.34
CA GLY A 483 -28.68 -29.39 -21.53
C GLY A 483 -28.55 -27.89 -21.28
N TRP A 484 -28.32 -27.46 -20.04
CA TRP A 484 -28.12 -26.06 -19.67
C TRP A 484 -26.68 -25.60 -19.96
N LYS A 485 -26.52 -24.65 -20.89
CA LYS A 485 -25.21 -24.22 -21.42
C LYS A 485 -24.76 -22.84 -20.95
N SER A 486 -25.55 -22.17 -20.12
CA SER A 486 -25.20 -20.85 -19.58
C SER A 486 -24.01 -20.94 -18.62
N MET A 487 -23.30 -19.82 -18.44
CA MET A 487 -22.31 -19.68 -17.37
C MET A 487 -22.94 -19.45 -16.00
N ILE A 488 -24.23 -19.11 -15.94
CA ILE A 488 -25.02 -19.00 -14.71
C ILE A 488 -25.87 -20.26 -14.62
N SER A 489 -25.66 -21.08 -13.60
CA SER A 489 -26.45 -22.28 -13.33
C SER A 489 -27.92 -21.94 -13.07
N ARG A 490 -28.82 -22.90 -13.30
CA ARG A 490 -30.25 -22.73 -12.99
C ARG A 490 -30.51 -22.42 -11.51
N PRO A 491 -29.85 -23.07 -10.52
CA PRO A 491 -30.01 -22.69 -9.11
C PRO A 491 -29.59 -21.24 -8.80
N LEU A 492 -28.47 -20.77 -9.35
CA LEU A 492 -28.05 -19.37 -9.18
C LEU A 492 -29.02 -18.40 -9.87
N LEU A 493 -29.51 -18.74 -11.07
CA LEU A 493 -30.49 -17.92 -11.77
C LEU A 493 -31.79 -17.81 -10.96
N ALA A 494 -32.33 -18.94 -10.48
CA ALA A 494 -33.52 -18.94 -9.65
C ALA A 494 -33.34 -18.12 -8.37
N ALA A 495 -32.15 -18.18 -7.75
CA ALA A 495 -31.83 -17.37 -6.59
C ALA A 495 -31.75 -15.86 -6.90
N LEU A 496 -31.25 -15.48 -8.08
CA LEU A 496 -31.24 -14.08 -8.55
C LEU A 496 -32.66 -13.59 -8.88
N GLU A 497 -33.48 -14.42 -9.51
CA GLU A 497 -34.89 -14.11 -9.82
C GLU A 497 -35.74 -13.97 -8.55
N GLY A 498 -35.39 -14.70 -7.49
CA GLY A 498 -36.06 -14.61 -6.19
C GLY A 498 -35.72 -13.38 -5.33
N LEU A 499 -34.77 -12.54 -5.76
CA LEU A 499 -34.42 -11.32 -5.03
C LEU A 499 -35.51 -10.25 -5.14
N ARG A 500 -35.79 -9.57 -4.03
CA ARG A 500 -36.71 -8.44 -3.96
C ARG A 500 -35.99 -7.16 -4.38
N TRP A 501 -35.74 -7.04 -5.69
CA TRP A 501 -35.08 -5.88 -6.29
C TRP A 501 -35.80 -4.55 -5.98
N SER A 502 -37.13 -4.58 -5.85
CA SER A 502 -37.97 -3.44 -5.44
C SER A 502 -37.71 -2.96 -4.02
N ASP A 503 -37.32 -3.88 -3.14
CA ASP A 503 -37.02 -3.61 -1.72
C ASP A 503 -35.57 -3.14 -1.54
N GLY A 504 -34.84 -2.97 -2.65
CA GLY A 504 -33.45 -2.55 -2.68
C GLY A 504 -32.45 -3.68 -2.39
N GLU A 505 -32.86 -4.95 -2.45
CA GLU A 505 -31.92 -6.08 -2.37
C GLU A 505 -30.93 -6.04 -3.53
N GLN A 506 -29.68 -6.42 -3.25
CA GLN A 506 -28.59 -6.35 -4.21
C GLN A 506 -27.84 -7.68 -4.31
N ALA A 507 -27.26 -7.92 -5.47
CA ALA A 507 -26.44 -9.10 -5.74
C ALA A 507 -25.01 -8.73 -6.18
N LEU A 508 -24.06 -9.59 -5.84
CA LEU A 508 -22.67 -9.50 -6.29
C LEU A 508 -22.28 -10.79 -7.02
N LEU A 509 -21.98 -10.69 -8.31
CA LEU A 509 -21.44 -11.80 -9.10
C LEU A 509 -19.94 -11.63 -9.30
N ILE A 510 -19.18 -12.67 -8.96
CA ILE A 510 -17.73 -12.67 -8.98
C ILE A 510 -17.26 -13.71 -9.98
N ILE A 511 -16.36 -13.28 -10.87
CA ILE A 511 -15.58 -14.17 -11.71
C ILE A 511 -14.10 -13.86 -11.55
N ASN A 512 -13.30 -14.89 -11.32
CA ASN A 512 -11.86 -14.71 -11.29
C ASN A 512 -11.42 -14.44 -12.73
N ARG A 513 -10.94 -13.21 -13.00
CA ARG A 513 -10.09 -12.82 -14.15
C ARG A 513 -10.76 -12.10 -15.34
N ARG A 514 -9.89 -11.29 -16.00
CA ARG A 514 -9.99 -10.72 -17.35
C ARG A 514 -9.63 -11.77 -18.43
N GLY A 515 -10.39 -11.82 -19.52
CA GLY A 515 -10.32 -12.88 -20.53
C GLY A 515 -8.96 -13.12 -21.22
N LEU A 516 -8.53 -14.38 -21.20
CA LEU A 516 -8.06 -15.24 -22.31
C LEU A 516 -8.06 -16.67 -21.73
N ALA A 517 -8.78 -17.59 -22.37
CA ALA A 517 -9.01 -18.93 -21.84
C ALA A 517 -7.69 -19.71 -21.77
N SER A 518 -7.24 -20.00 -20.55
CA SER A 518 -5.86 -20.42 -20.36
C SER A 518 -5.70 -21.87 -19.96
N ALA A 519 -6.71 -22.55 -19.41
CA ALA A 519 -6.61 -23.97 -19.07
C ALA A 519 -7.72 -24.77 -19.75
N LEU A 520 -7.41 -26.00 -20.17
CA LEU A 520 -8.37 -26.93 -20.76
C LEU A 520 -8.96 -27.83 -19.68
N LEU A 521 -10.30 -27.92 -19.65
CA LEU A 521 -11.05 -28.80 -18.76
C LEU A 521 -12.09 -29.61 -19.55
N CYS A 522 -12.27 -30.87 -19.15
CA CYS A 522 -13.37 -31.71 -19.60
C CYS A 522 -14.66 -31.32 -18.88
N ARG A 523 -15.67 -30.84 -19.62
CA ARG A 523 -16.94 -30.39 -19.01
C ARG A 523 -17.85 -31.50 -18.49
N ASP A 524 -17.54 -32.76 -18.78
CA ASP A 524 -18.33 -33.91 -18.30
C ASP A 524 -17.78 -34.47 -16.97
N CYS A 525 -16.45 -34.52 -16.77
CA CYS A 525 -15.88 -35.05 -15.52
C CYS A 525 -15.13 -34.02 -14.67
N GLY A 526 -14.84 -32.82 -15.18
CA GLY A 526 -14.08 -31.80 -14.46
C GLY A 526 -12.56 -31.95 -14.55
N ALA A 527 -12.04 -33.02 -15.15
CA ALA A 527 -10.59 -33.22 -15.26
C ALA A 527 -9.94 -32.11 -16.11
N ALA A 528 -8.90 -31.49 -15.56
CA ALA A 528 -8.05 -30.55 -16.27
C ALA A 528 -6.81 -31.25 -16.84
N GLN A 529 -6.37 -30.84 -18.03
CA GLN A 529 -5.15 -31.39 -18.61
C GLN A 529 -3.94 -30.87 -17.82
N SER A 530 -3.26 -31.79 -17.14
CA SER A 530 -2.18 -31.48 -16.18
C SER A 530 -0.83 -31.96 -16.71
N CYS A 531 0.25 -31.34 -16.22
CA CYS A 531 1.61 -31.69 -16.60
C CYS A 531 2.01 -33.03 -15.95
N PRO A 532 2.51 -34.02 -16.70
CA PRO A 532 2.92 -35.31 -16.13
C PRO A 532 4.17 -35.21 -15.23
N SER A 533 4.94 -34.12 -15.35
CA SER A 533 6.18 -33.92 -14.60
C SER A 533 5.99 -33.19 -13.26
N CYS A 534 4.97 -32.33 -13.14
CA CYS A 534 4.78 -31.51 -11.95
C CYS A 534 3.31 -31.34 -11.53
N GLU A 535 2.39 -32.06 -12.18
CA GLU A 535 0.95 -32.11 -11.91
C GLU A 535 0.20 -30.77 -11.98
N ARG A 536 0.88 -29.70 -12.39
CA ARG A 536 0.28 -28.36 -12.56
C ARG A 536 -0.59 -28.32 -13.81
N PRO A 537 -1.68 -27.53 -13.81
CA PRO A 537 -2.49 -27.28 -15.00
C PRO A 537 -1.63 -26.79 -16.17
N LEU A 538 -1.84 -27.40 -17.34
CA LEU A 538 -1.23 -26.95 -18.58
C LEU A 538 -2.03 -25.81 -19.19
N VAL A 539 -1.32 -24.87 -19.80
CA VAL A 539 -1.93 -23.65 -20.33
C VAL A 539 -1.94 -23.58 -21.84
N LEU A 540 -3.09 -23.22 -22.42
CA LEU A 540 -3.26 -23.01 -23.86
C LEU A 540 -2.66 -21.67 -24.29
N HIS A 541 -1.70 -21.73 -25.22
CA HIS A 541 -1.07 -20.55 -25.81
C HIS A 541 -1.67 -20.24 -27.19
N SER A 542 -2.27 -19.06 -27.34
CA SER A 542 -2.97 -18.62 -28.56
C SER A 542 -2.07 -18.50 -29.80
N ALA A 543 -0.75 -18.41 -29.62
CA ALA A 543 0.22 -18.29 -30.70
C ALA A 543 0.59 -19.62 -31.38
N GLY A 544 0.12 -20.77 -30.88
CA GLY A 544 0.52 -22.07 -31.45
C GLY A 544 -0.38 -23.26 -31.17
N SER A 545 -1.58 -23.08 -30.62
CA SER A 545 -2.51 -24.17 -30.27
C SER A 545 -1.95 -25.26 -29.33
N LEU A 546 -0.74 -25.06 -28.80
CA LEU A 546 -0.06 -25.96 -27.88
C LEU A 546 -0.30 -25.55 -26.44
N LEU A 547 -0.23 -26.55 -25.57
CA LEU A 547 -0.25 -26.42 -24.14
C LEU A 547 1.17 -26.28 -23.59
N ARG A 548 1.34 -25.47 -22.54
CA ARG A 548 2.62 -25.30 -21.85
C ARG A 548 2.49 -25.33 -20.34
N CYS A 549 3.44 -25.98 -19.69
CA CYS A 549 3.61 -25.91 -18.25
C CYS A 549 4.46 -24.69 -17.88
N HIS A 550 3.91 -23.76 -17.10
CA HIS A 550 4.68 -22.62 -16.56
C HIS A 550 5.50 -22.99 -15.32
N GLY A 551 5.41 -24.24 -14.85
CA GLY A 551 6.28 -24.78 -13.80
C GLY A 551 7.59 -25.31 -14.37
N CYS A 552 7.53 -26.34 -15.21
CA CYS A 552 8.73 -27.03 -15.73
C CYS A 552 9.06 -26.74 -17.20
N GLY A 553 8.20 -26.03 -17.94
CA GLY A 553 8.41 -25.72 -19.35
C GLY A 553 7.95 -26.79 -20.34
N LEU A 554 7.40 -27.91 -19.87
CA LEU A 554 6.86 -28.98 -20.72
C LEU A 554 5.84 -28.42 -21.72
N VAL A 555 5.98 -28.80 -22.99
CA VAL A 555 5.04 -28.49 -24.06
C VAL A 555 4.25 -29.75 -24.40
N ALA A 556 2.94 -29.61 -24.56
CA ALA A 556 2.04 -30.71 -24.91
C ALA A 556 0.98 -30.26 -25.92
N GLU A 557 0.32 -31.20 -26.57
CA GLU A 557 -0.84 -30.91 -27.41
C GLU A 557 -2.14 -30.96 -26.59
N PRO A 558 -3.16 -30.14 -26.94
CA PRO A 558 -4.52 -30.32 -26.44
C PRO A 558 -5.03 -31.72 -26.73
N LEU A 559 -5.47 -32.43 -25.69
CA LEU A 559 -6.12 -33.71 -25.87
C LEU A 559 -7.48 -33.52 -26.55
N THR A 560 -7.80 -34.40 -27.51
CA THR A 560 -9.10 -34.45 -28.17
C THR A 560 -10.14 -35.25 -27.37
N ARG A 561 -9.67 -36.14 -26.47
CA ARG A 561 -10.49 -36.92 -25.55
C ARG A 561 -9.93 -36.89 -24.14
N CYS A 562 -10.81 -36.84 -23.16
CA CYS A 562 -10.43 -36.83 -21.75
C CYS A 562 -9.83 -38.18 -21.33
N PRO A 563 -8.64 -38.22 -20.72
CA PRO A 563 -8.07 -39.47 -20.20
C PRO A 563 -8.92 -40.11 -19.09
N SER A 564 -9.67 -39.29 -18.35
CA SER A 564 -10.45 -39.75 -17.20
C SER A 564 -11.83 -40.33 -17.59
N CYS A 565 -12.50 -39.78 -18.61
CA CYS A 565 -13.86 -40.20 -18.97
C CYS A 565 -14.11 -40.37 -20.49
N GLN A 566 -13.08 -40.26 -21.33
CA GLN A 566 -13.14 -40.39 -22.80
C GLN A 566 -14.04 -39.38 -23.55
N SER A 567 -14.61 -38.40 -22.84
CA SER A 567 -15.39 -37.31 -23.42
C SER A 567 -14.57 -36.43 -24.37
N ALA A 568 -15.20 -35.99 -25.47
CA ALA A 568 -14.67 -35.01 -26.40
C ALA A 568 -14.99 -33.54 -26.00
N ARG A 569 -15.71 -33.32 -24.89
CA ARG A 569 -16.11 -31.98 -24.41
C ARG A 569 -14.99 -31.29 -23.62
N ILE A 570 -13.77 -31.35 -24.15
CA ILE A 570 -12.62 -30.58 -23.64
C ILE A 570 -12.74 -29.16 -24.17
N ARG A 571 -12.80 -28.19 -23.26
CA ARG A 571 -12.94 -26.77 -23.61
C ARG A 571 -12.01 -25.94 -22.76
N ALA A 572 -11.53 -24.86 -23.35
CA ALA A 572 -10.84 -23.84 -22.60
C ALA A 572 -11.83 -23.19 -21.62
N ILE A 573 -11.46 -23.15 -20.35
CA ILE A 573 -12.21 -22.41 -19.34
C ILE A 573 -11.76 -20.96 -19.39
N GLY A 574 -12.75 -20.08 -19.46
CA GLY A 574 -12.56 -18.65 -19.44
C GLY A 574 -13.82 -17.92 -19.88
N GLY A 575 -14.14 -16.86 -19.15
CA GLY A 575 -15.15 -15.87 -19.48
C GLY A 575 -14.79 -14.62 -18.70
N GLY A 576 -14.64 -13.49 -19.39
CA GLY A 576 -14.39 -12.22 -18.70
C GLY A 576 -15.65 -11.70 -18.03
N THR A 577 -15.48 -10.70 -17.18
CA THR A 577 -16.56 -9.88 -16.63
C THR A 577 -17.51 -9.34 -17.71
N GLU A 578 -17.01 -9.01 -18.90
CA GLU A 578 -17.82 -8.58 -20.05
C GLU A 578 -18.77 -9.67 -20.58
N ARG A 579 -18.31 -10.91 -20.68
CA ARG A 579 -19.15 -12.03 -21.13
C ARG A 579 -20.23 -12.35 -20.11
N LEU A 580 -19.88 -12.26 -18.83
CA LEU A 580 -20.83 -12.40 -17.73
C LEU A 580 -21.88 -11.28 -17.76
N GLU A 581 -21.46 -10.04 -17.99
CA GLU A 581 -22.36 -8.89 -18.13
C GLU A 581 -23.36 -9.08 -19.28
N ALA A 582 -22.89 -9.52 -20.45
CA ALA A 582 -23.76 -9.83 -21.57
C ALA A 582 -24.78 -10.94 -21.25
N GLU A 583 -24.34 -11.98 -20.53
CA GLU A 583 -25.22 -13.08 -20.13
C GLU A 583 -26.25 -12.65 -19.08
N VAL A 584 -25.85 -11.84 -18.09
CA VAL A 584 -26.78 -11.28 -17.09
C VAL A 584 -27.80 -10.40 -17.79
N LYS A 585 -27.39 -9.49 -18.69
CA LYS A 585 -28.33 -8.63 -19.45
C LYS A 585 -29.31 -9.43 -20.30
N ARG A 586 -28.91 -10.61 -20.77
CA ARG A 586 -29.77 -11.53 -21.52
C ARG A 586 -30.78 -12.26 -20.63
N LEU A 587 -30.38 -12.66 -19.43
CA LEU A 587 -31.21 -13.44 -18.49
C LEU A 587 -32.09 -12.56 -17.58
N LEU A 588 -31.61 -11.38 -17.21
CA LEU A 588 -32.23 -10.42 -16.28
C LEU A 588 -32.21 -9.01 -16.90
N PRO A 589 -33.00 -8.75 -17.97
CA PRO A 589 -32.94 -7.50 -18.72
C PRO A 589 -33.37 -6.26 -17.92
N GLU A 590 -34.22 -6.44 -16.90
CA GLU A 590 -34.77 -5.36 -16.07
C GLU A 590 -33.84 -4.95 -14.91
N VAL A 591 -32.77 -5.71 -14.64
CA VAL A 591 -31.87 -5.45 -13.51
C VAL A 591 -30.78 -4.45 -13.90
N VAL A 592 -30.55 -3.44 -13.07
CA VAL A 592 -29.47 -2.46 -13.28
C VAL A 592 -28.13 -3.07 -12.89
N VAL A 593 -27.28 -3.30 -13.90
CA VAL A 593 -25.99 -3.97 -13.75
C VAL A 593 -24.83 -3.00 -13.98
N ASP A 594 -23.86 -2.99 -13.08
CA ASP A 594 -22.54 -2.37 -13.31
C ASP A 594 -21.41 -3.41 -13.18
N ARG A 595 -20.25 -3.03 -13.71
CA ARG A 595 -19.03 -3.86 -13.70
C ARG A 595 -17.90 -3.16 -12.95
N LEU A 596 -17.30 -3.85 -11.99
CA LEU A 596 -16.11 -3.40 -11.26
C LEU A 596 -14.92 -4.36 -11.46
N ASP A 597 -14.07 -3.98 -12.39
CA ASP A 597 -12.76 -4.58 -12.63
C ASP A 597 -11.69 -3.51 -12.92
N ALA A 598 -10.46 -3.95 -13.18
CA ALA A 598 -9.34 -3.05 -13.37
C ALA A 598 -9.50 -2.07 -14.55
N ASP A 599 -10.24 -2.45 -15.61
CA ASP A 599 -10.46 -1.57 -16.76
C ASP A 599 -11.58 -0.56 -16.44
N ALA A 600 -12.67 -1.01 -15.82
CA ALA A 600 -13.74 -0.12 -15.36
C ALA A 600 -13.25 0.88 -14.30
N ALA A 601 -12.31 0.47 -13.45
CA ALA A 601 -11.69 1.29 -12.42
C ALA A 601 -10.45 2.09 -12.90
N ALA A 602 -10.05 1.98 -14.17
CA ALA A 602 -8.81 2.58 -14.66
C ALA A 602 -8.80 4.11 -14.62
N ALA A 603 -9.96 4.73 -14.88
CA ALA A 603 -10.11 6.18 -14.78
C ALA A 603 -10.17 6.62 -13.31
N ILE A 604 -9.48 7.73 -12.98
CA ILE A 604 -9.42 8.27 -11.62
C ILE A 604 -10.85 8.51 -11.10
N GLY A 605 -11.15 7.95 -9.92
CA GLY A 605 -12.46 8.04 -9.27
C GLY A 605 -13.60 7.27 -9.96
N ALA A 606 -13.34 6.43 -10.97
CA ALA A 606 -14.37 5.60 -11.59
C ALA A 606 -14.80 4.44 -10.68
N GLY A 607 -13.84 3.77 -10.03
CA GLY A 607 -14.13 2.70 -9.07
C GLY A 607 -14.98 3.20 -7.90
N ASP A 608 -14.65 4.36 -7.33
CA ASP A 608 -15.42 4.97 -6.24
C ASP A 608 -16.85 5.28 -6.69
N ARG A 609 -17.04 5.84 -7.89
CA ARG A 609 -18.38 6.12 -8.44
C ARG A 609 -19.25 4.87 -8.62
N ILE A 610 -18.67 3.76 -9.09
CA ILE A 610 -19.37 2.48 -9.24
C ILE A 610 -19.75 1.92 -7.87
N LEU A 611 -18.82 1.96 -6.92
CA LEU A 611 -19.08 1.53 -5.55
C LEU A 611 -20.13 2.39 -4.85
N ASP A 612 -20.13 3.71 -5.08
CA ASP A 612 -21.13 4.62 -4.54
C ASP A 612 -22.51 4.42 -5.17
N ALA A 613 -22.58 4.12 -6.47
CA ALA A 613 -23.83 3.76 -7.14
C ALA A 613 -24.41 2.44 -6.59
N PHE A 614 -23.55 1.45 -6.33
CA PHE A 614 -23.94 0.23 -5.66
C PHE A 614 -24.37 0.48 -4.21
N ARG A 615 -23.59 1.21 -3.40
CA ARG A 615 -23.97 1.56 -2.02
C ARG A 615 -25.21 2.42 -1.91
N SER A 616 -25.55 3.22 -2.92
CA SER A 616 -26.80 4.00 -2.95
C SER A 616 -28.00 3.20 -3.47
N GLY A 617 -27.80 1.98 -3.97
CA GLY A 617 -28.86 1.15 -4.55
C GLY A 617 -29.22 1.50 -6.00
N ARG A 618 -28.46 2.40 -6.64
CA ARG A 618 -28.65 2.74 -8.06
C ARG A 618 -28.24 1.58 -8.96
N THR A 619 -27.22 0.84 -8.54
CA THR A 619 -26.82 -0.43 -9.15
C THR A 619 -27.43 -1.56 -8.34
N GLN A 620 -28.17 -2.48 -8.96
CA GLN A 620 -28.79 -3.61 -8.27
C GLN A 620 -27.87 -4.83 -8.25
N LEU A 621 -27.18 -5.10 -9.36
CA LEU A 621 -26.25 -6.22 -9.48
C LEU A 621 -24.85 -5.72 -9.88
N LEU A 622 -23.85 -6.04 -9.07
CA LEU A 622 -22.46 -5.73 -9.36
C LEU A 622 -21.75 -6.98 -9.89
N ILE A 623 -21.15 -6.88 -11.08
CA ILE A 623 -20.27 -7.92 -11.63
C ILE A 623 -18.83 -7.49 -11.38
N GLY A 624 -18.02 -8.36 -10.81
CA GLY A 624 -16.64 -7.99 -10.54
C GLY A 624 -15.65 -9.13 -10.41
N THR A 625 -14.42 -8.72 -10.11
CA THR A 625 -13.31 -9.60 -9.78
C THR A 625 -13.04 -9.55 -8.27
N ALA A 626 -11.86 -10.03 -7.83
CA ALA A 626 -11.44 -9.89 -6.43
C ALA A 626 -11.56 -8.45 -5.89
N LEU A 627 -11.42 -7.44 -6.73
CA LEU A 627 -11.61 -6.04 -6.34
C LEU A 627 -13.02 -5.77 -5.78
N ALA A 628 -14.06 -6.37 -6.37
CA ALA A 628 -15.44 -6.20 -5.91
C ALA A 628 -15.74 -6.98 -4.63
N ALA A 629 -15.12 -8.15 -4.44
CA ALA A 629 -15.24 -8.96 -3.22
C ALA A 629 -14.71 -8.23 -1.96
N LYS A 630 -13.82 -7.25 -2.17
CA LYS A 630 -13.19 -6.42 -1.14
C LYS A 630 -13.96 -5.13 -0.85
N ALA A 631 -15.03 -4.84 -1.60
CA ALA A 631 -15.87 -3.67 -1.35
C ALA A 631 -16.42 -3.72 0.08
N LEU A 632 -16.16 -2.65 0.83
CA LEU A 632 -16.51 -2.57 2.24
C LEU A 632 -17.93 -2.01 2.38
N ASP A 633 -18.67 -2.61 3.32
CA ASP A 633 -19.98 -2.16 3.80
C ASP A 633 -21.09 -2.18 2.74
N LEU A 634 -21.76 -3.34 2.64
CA LEU A 634 -22.82 -3.61 1.66
C LEU A 634 -24.08 -4.10 2.40
N PRO A 635 -24.80 -3.22 3.13
CA PRO A 635 -25.88 -3.63 4.03
C PRO A 635 -27.08 -4.26 3.32
N ARG A 636 -27.29 -3.97 2.03
CA ARG A 636 -28.37 -4.53 1.20
C ARG A 636 -27.96 -5.73 0.36
N LEU A 637 -26.73 -6.25 0.55
CA LEU A 637 -26.25 -7.41 -0.18
C LEU A 637 -26.95 -8.68 0.32
N ALA A 638 -27.85 -9.21 -0.51
CA ALA A 638 -28.63 -10.40 -0.21
C ALA A 638 -28.05 -11.68 -0.85
N LEU A 639 -27.32 -11.54 -1.97
CA LEU A 639 -26.78 -12.69 -2.70
C LEU A 639 -25.35 -12.45 -3.20
N VAL A 640 -24.52 -13.48 -3.09
CA VAL A 640 -23.19 -13.56 -3.71
C VAL A 640 -23.11 -14.77 -4.62
N GLY A 641 -22.73 -14.59 -5.89
CA GLY A 641 -22.50 -15.69 -6.83
C GLY A 641 -21.06 -15.75 -7.30
N VAL A 642 -20.33 -16.82 -6.96
CA VAL A 642 -19.02 -17.13 -7.56
C VAL A 642 -19.26 -17.95 -8.81
N VAL A 643 -19.21 -17.29 -9.96
CA VAL A 643 -19.67 -17.84 -11.25
C VAL A 643 -18.75 -18.94 -11.79
N SER A 644 -17.46 -18.88 -11.48
CA SER A 644 -16.50 -19.95 -11.80
C SER A 644 -15.34 -19.96 -10.82
N ALA A 645 -15.30 -20.97 -9.94
CA ALA A 645 -14.12 -21.23 -9.11
C ALA A 645 -12.95 -21.80 -9.94
N ASP A 646 -13.26 -22.59 -10.98
CA ASP A 646 -12.27 -23.31 -11.81
C ASP A 646 -11.26 -22.37 -12.48
N THR A 647 -11.71 -21.20 -12.92
CA THR A 647 -10.86 -20.23 -13.62
C THR A 647 -9.68 -19.78 -12.75
N GLY A 648 -9.88 -19.70 -11.43
CA GLY A 648 -8.83 -19.40 -10.48
C GLY A 648 -7.96 -20.60 -10.14
N LEU A 649 -8.57 -21.76 -9.91
CA LEU A 649 -7.87 -22.99 -9.51
C LEU A 649 -6.90 -23.50 -10.58
N LEU A 650 -7.24 -23.27 -11.86
CA LEU A 650 -6.44 -23.75 -12.98
C LEU A 650 -5.37 -22.77 -13.47
N LEU A 651 -5.12 -21.69 -12.72
CA LEU A 651 -3.96 -20.83 -12.97
C LEU A 651 -2.67 -21.61 -12.64
N PRO A 652 -1.61 -21.54 -13.47
CA PRO A 652 -0.35 -22.21 -13.17
C PRO A 652 0.48 -21.37 -12.18
N ASP A 653 -0.14 -21.06 -11.05
CA ASP A 653 0.40 -20.30 -9.93
C ASP A 653 0.28 -21.19 -8.68
N GLU A 654 1.33 -21.29 -7.88
CA GLU A 654 1.32 -22.12 -6.66
C GLU A 654 0.42 -21.56 -5.56
N ARG A 655 -0.03 -20.32 -5.72
CA ARG A 655 -1.00 -19.64 -4.84
C ARG A 655 -2.43 -19.69 -5.37
N ALA A 656 -2.70 -20.46 -6.45
CA ALA A 656 -4.03 -20.53 -7.06
C ALA A 656 -5.11 -21.01 -6.08
N ALA A 657 -4.87 -22.13 -5.38
CA ALA A 657 -5.79 -22.70 -4.42
C ALA A 657 -6.10 -21.75 -3.25
N GLU A 658 -5.07 -21.19 -2.61
CA GLU A 658 -5.24 -20.24 -1.50
C GLU A 658 -5.97 -18.96 -1.93
N ARG A 659 -5.74 -18.45 -3.14
CA ARG A 659 -6.46 -17.28 -3.66
C ARG A 659 -7.93 -17.55 -3.93
N VAL A 660 -8.29 -18.75 -4.37
CA VAL A 660 -9.68 -19.16 -4.54
C VAL A 660 -10.39 -19.28 -3.19
N VAL A 661 -9.73 -19.87 -2.20
CA VAL A 661 -10.23 -19.91 -0.82
C VAL A 661 -10.47 -18.48 -0.30
N SER A 662 -9.47 -17.62 -0.43
CA SER A 662 -9.55 -16.21 -0.04
C SER A 662 -10.71 -15.49 -0.72
N LEU A 663 -10.87 -15.64 -2.04
CA LEU A 663 -11.93 -15.00 -2.80
C LEU A 663 -13.32 -15.42 -2.31
N ILE A 664 -13.55 -16.72 -2.16
CA ILE A 664 -14.85 -17.27 -1.72
C ILE A 664 -15.14 -16.81 -0.29
N VAL A 665 -14.19 -16.93 0.64
CA VAL A 665 -14.38 -16.54 2.05
C VAL A 665 -14.61 -15.05 2.18
N GLN A 666 -13.84 -14.21 1.47
CA GLN A 666 -14.03 -12.76 1.50
C GLN A 666 -15.39 -12.36 0.92
N ALA A 667 -15.78 -12.95 -0.21
CA ALA A 667 -17.03 -12.64 -0.88
C ALA A 667 -18.25 -13.03 -0.02
N THR A 668 -18.26 -14.26 0.50
CA THR A 668 -19.34 -14.75 1.35
C THR A 668 -19.39 -14.06 2.71
N GLY A 669 -18.25 -13.64 3.27
CA GLY A 669 -18.17 -12.85 4.50
C GLY A 669 -18.71 -11.41 4.39
N ARG A 670 -19.18 -11.00 3.21
CA ARG A 670 -19.94 -9.74 3.01
C ARG A 670 -21.44 -9.92 3.27
N LEU A 671 -21.96 -11.15 3.23
CA LEU A 671 -23.37 -11.45 3.51
C LEU A 671 -23.67 -11.31 5.01
N GLY A 672 -24.94 -11.00 5.33
CA GLY A 672 -25.43 -11.00 6.72
C GLY A 672 -24.93 -9.86 7.61
N ARG A 673 -24.42 -8.77 7.02
CA ARG A 673 -24.13 -7.51 7.74
C ARG A 673 -25.34 -6.58 7.87
N GLY A 674 -26.46 -6.93 7.25
CA GLY A 674 -27.76 -6.27 7.34
C GLY A 674 -28.81 -7.14 8.02
N THR A 675 -30.10 -6.83 7.81
CA THR A 675 -31.24 -7.52 8.43
C THR A 675 -31.65 -8.85 7.76
N THR A 676 -31.15 -9.14 6.56
CA THR A 676 -31.46 -10.36 5.80
C THR A 676 -30.33 -11.39 5.86
N ALA A 677 -30.70 -12.66 6.05
CA ALA A 677 -29.77 -13.78 5.93
C ALA A 677 -29.41 -13.98 4.44
N GLY A 678 -28.25 -13.46 4.04
CA GLY A 678 -27.81 -13.57 2.66
C GLY A 678 -27.40 -15.00 2.27
N SER A 679 -27.51 -15.31 0.97
CA SER A 679 -27.11 -16.61 0.40
C SER A 679 -25.93 -16.48 -0.56
N ALA A 680 -25.15 -17.55 -0.67
CA ALA A 680 -24.02 -17.63 -1.57
C ALA A 680 -24.08 -18.88 -2.44
N TRP A 681 -23.69 -18.73 -3.70
CA TRP A 681 -23.65 -19.82 -4.68
C TRP A 681 -22.26 -19.89 -5.28
N VAL A 682 -21.63 -21.06 -5.22
CA VAL A 682 -20.29 -21.30 -5.79
C VAL A 682 -20.41 -22.32 -6.90
N GLN A 683 -20.12 -21.93 -8.13
CA GLN A 683 -20.23 -22.80 -9.29
C GLN A 683 -18.85 -23.34 -9.71
N SER A 684 -18.78 -24.64 -9.96
CA SER A 684 -17.55 -25.29 -10.41
C SER A 684 -17.84 -26.57 -11.21
N TYR A 685 -16.95 -26.90 -12.13
CA TYR A 685 -16.90 -28.24 -12.76
C TYR A 685 -16.17 -29.28 -11.89
N ARG A 686 -15.60 -28.85 -10.76
CA ARG A 686 -14.84 -29.64 -9.79
C ARG A 686 -15.29 -29.31 -8.35
N PRO A 687 -16.59 -29.41 -8.02
CA PRO A 687 -17.10 -29.05 -6.70
C PRO A 687 -16.40 -29.82 -5.56
N GLU A 688 -15.86 -31.00 -5.85
CA GLU A 688 -15.06 -31.83 -4.94
C GLU A 688 -13.61 -31.36 -4.70
N ASP A 689 -13.16 -30.27 -5.34
CA ASP A 689 -11.79 -29.78 -5.15
C ASP A 689 -11.54 -29.38 -3.68
N PRO A 690 -10.43 -29.84 -3.04
CA PRO A 690 -10.15 -29.55 -1.63
C PRO A 690 -10.15 -28.06 -1.29
N ALA A 691 -9.79 -27.19 -2.23
CA ALA A 691 -9.82 -25.75 -2.00
C ALA A 691 -11.24 -25.20 -1.89
N ILE A 692 -12.20 -25.71 -2.68
CA ILE A 692 -13.61 -25.27 -2.62
C ILE A 692 -14.23 -25.73 -1.30
N ILE A 693 -14.00 -27.00 -0.93
CA ILE A 693 -14.46 -27.56 0.35
C ILE A 693 -13.89 -26.74 1.51
N ALA A 694 -12.58 -26.48 1.53
CA ALA A 694 -11.96 -25.68 2.57
C ALA A 694 -12.51 -24.24 2.62
N ALA A 695 -12.82 -23.63 1.48
CA ALA A 695 -13.41 -22.30 1.43
C ALA A 695 -14.80 -22.25 2.08
N VAL A 696 -15.65 -23.24 1.77
CA VAL A 696 -17.00 -23.36 2.34
C VAL A 696 -16.93 -23.62 3.84
N GLU A 697 -16.10 -24.58 4.27
CA GLU A 697 -15.90 -24.90 5.69
C GLU A 697 -15.41 -23.67 6.47
N LEU A 698 -14.39 -22.97 5.95
CA LEU A 698 -13.85 -21.78 6.61
C LEU A 698 -14.86 -20.64 6.67
N ALA A 699 -15.64 -20.42 5.61
CA ALA A 699 -16.70 -19.40 5.61
C ALA A 699 -17.84 -19.73 6.59
N ARG A 700 -18.08 -21.02 6.86
CA ARG A 700 -19.01 -21.50 7.89
C ARG A 700 -18.40 -21.50 9.30
N GLY A 701 -17.12 -21.16 9.45
CA GLY A 701 -16.39 -21.16 10.73
C GLY A 701 -15.86 -22.53 11.16
N GLY A 702 -15.83 -23.50 10.25
CA GLY A 702 -15.23 -24.83 10.43
C GLY A 702 -13.70 -24.83 10.39
N ALA A 703 -13.11 -25.95 10.79
CA ALA A 703 -11.67 -26.15 10.82
C ALA A 703 -11.13 -26.66 9.48
N VAL A 704 -10.01 -26.09 9.03
CA VAL A 704 -9.40 -26.41 7.71
C VAL A 704 -7.92 -26.82 7.83
N ASP A 705 -7.48 -27.27 9.00
CA ASP A 705 -6.08 -27.60 9.26
C ASP A 705 -5.57 -28.75 8.38
N VAL A 706 -6.42 -29.70 8.01
CA VAL A 706 -6.05 -30.80 7.09
C VAL A 706 -5.68 -30.25 5.71
N TRP A 707 -6.50 -29.36 5.15
CA TRP A 707 -6.22 -28.71 3.87
C TRP A 707 -4.97 -27.83 3.97
N ARG A 708 -4.86 -27.01 5.03
CA ARG A 708 -3.68 -26.15 5.26
C ARG A 708 -2.39 -26.98 5.32
N ARG A 709 -2.39 -28.09 6.08
CA ARG A 709 -1.23 -28.97 6.21
C ARG A 709 -0.85 -29.62 4.88
N ARG A 710 -1.85 -30.04 4.08
CA ARG A 710 -1.63 -30.54 2.72
C ARG A 710 -0.95 -29.48 1.84
N GLU A 711 -1.46 -28.25 1.81
CA GLU A 711 -0.86 -27.17 1.00
C GLU A 711 0.55 -26.81 1.45
N ILE A 712 0.83 -26.79 2.77
CA ILE A 712 2.18 -26.57 3.31
C ILE A 712 3.14 -27.68 2.81
N LEU A 713 2.71 -28.94 2.85
CA LEU A 713 3.53 -30.08 2.39
C LEU A 713 3.79 -30.03 0.87
N LEU A 714 2.78 -29.67 0.07
CA LEU A 714 2.94 -29.47 -1.38
C LEU A 714 3.91 -28.31 -1.67
N ARG A 715 3.84 -27.22 -0.91
CA ARG A 715 4.76 -26.08 -1.06
C ARG A 715 6.19 -26.48 -0.68
N LYS A 716 6.37 -27.26 0.39
CA LYS A 716 7.67 -27.81 0.80
C LYS A 716 8.26 -28.72 -0.26
N SER A 717 7.48 -29.67 -0.77
CA SER A 717 7.93 -30.62 -1.81
C SER A 717 8.23 -29.92 -3.14
N ALA A 718 7.60 -28.78 -3.42
CA ALA A 718 7.87 -27.93 -4.58
C ALA A 718 9.05 -26.94 -4.38
N GLY A 719 9.62 -26.85 -3.17
CA GLY A 719 10.63 -25.85 -2.83
C GLY A 719 10.11 -24.40 -2.90
N GLY A 720 8.82 -24.19 -2.63
CA GLY A 720 8.22 -22.85 -2.57
C GLY A 720 8.48 -22.15 -1.23
N ALA A 721 8.14 -20.86 -1.16
CA ALA A 721 8.26 -20.09 0.07
C ALA A 721 7.36 -20.68 1.18
N PRO A 722 7.81 -20.71 2.46
CA PRO A 722 9.04 -20.08 2.98
C PRO A 722 10.26 -21.01 3.02
N PHE A 723 10.19 -22.22 2.46
CA PHE A 723 11.25 -23.23 2.60
C PHE A 723 12.48 -22.93 1.77
N LEU A 724 12.28 -22.42 0.55
CA LEU A 724 13.32 -21.80 -0.27
C LEU A 724 12.80 -20.44 -0.76
N ARG A 725 13.72 -19.53 -1.02
CA ARG A 725 13.42 -18.24 -1.66
C ARG A 725 13.40 -18.41 -3.16
N THR A 726 12.61 -17.59 -3.85
CA THR A 726 12.45 -17.69 -5.31
C THR A 726 12.98 -16.44 -5.98
N ALA A 727 13.85 -16.59 -6.97
CA ALA A 727 14.20 -15.50 -7.89
C ALA A 727 13.60 -15.78 -9.27
N LYS A 728 12.70 -14.91 -9.71
CA LYS A 728 12.16 -14.88 -11.08
C LYS A 728 12.99 -13.90 -11.90
N ILE A 729 13.79 -14.43 -12.82
CA ILE A 729 14.69 -13.67 -13.67
C ILE A 729 14.05 -13.57 -15.05
N THR A 730 13.58 -12.38 -15.42
CA THR A 730 13.01 -12.12 -16.73
C THR A 730 14.08 -11.56 -17.66
N VAL A 731 14.39 -12.27 -18.74
CA VAL A 731 15.20 -11.81 -19.86
C VAL A 731 14.29 -11.18 -20.91
N SER A 732 14.64 -10.00 -21.41
CA SER A 732 13.86 -9.30 -22.44
C SER A 732 14.70 -8.90 -23.65
N GLY A 733 14.18 -9.12 -24.86
CA GLY A 733 14.87 -8.79 -26.12
C GLY A 733 13.94 -8.32 -27.22
N THR A 734 14.50 -7.90 -28.36
CA THR A 734 13.74 -7.38 -29.51
C THR A 734 13.24 -8.49 -30.44
N THR A 735 13.92 -9.63 -30.46
CA THR A 735 13.55 -10.81 -31.27
C THR A 735 13.29 -12.03 -30.36
N PRO A 736 12.40 -12.96 -30.75
CA PRO A 736 12.13 -14.15 -29.95
C PRO A 736 13.39 -15.03 -29.82
N ARG A 737 14.06 -15.33 -30.95
CA ARG A 737 15.27 -16.18 -30.98
C ARG A 737 16.43 -15.60 -30.17
N GLY A 738 16.67 -14.29 -30.27
CA GLY A 738 17.72 -13.62 -29.49
C GLY A 738 17.42 -13.64 -27.99
N THR A 739 16.16 -13.40 -27.62
CA THR A 739 15.72 -13.46 -26.21
C THR A 739 15.89 -14.87 -25.64
N HIS A 740 15.47 -15.90 -26.38
CA HIS A 740 15.63 -17.29 -25.97
C HIS A 740 17.10 -17.67 -25.78
N THR A 741 17.95 -17.35 -26.76
CA THR A 741 19.40 -17.64 -26.69
C THR A 741 20.03 -16.99 -25.47
N ARG A 742 19.66 -15.74 -25.17
CA ARG A 742 20.14 -15.04 -23.97
C ARG A 742 19.60 -15.67 -22.68
N ALA A 743 18.36 -16.11 -22.67
CA ALA A 743 17.76 -16.79 -21.51
C ALA A 743 18.41 -18.15 -21.23
N VAL A 744 18.76 -18.91 -22.28
CA VAL A 744 19.55 -20.15 -22.16
C VAL A 744 20.92 -19.85 -21.55
N ALA A 745 21.64 -18.84 -22.05
CA ALA A 745 22.94 -18.45 -21.50
C ALA A 745 22.87 -18.04 -20.01
N VAL A 746 21.81 -17.32 -19.61
CA VAL A 746 21.55 -17.00 -18.20
C VAL A 746 21.28 -18.26 -17.38
N ALA A 747 20.48 -19.20 -17.89
CA ALA A 747 20.21 -20.46 -17.21
C ALA A 747 21.49 -21.30 -17.04
N ASP A 748 22.34 -21.38 -18.07
CA ASP A 748 23.62 -22.11 -18.00
C ASP A 748 24.59 -21.47 -17.01
N GLN A 749 24.68 -20.14 -16.98
CA GLN A 749 25.46 -19.43 -15.96
C GLN A 749 24.95 -19.73 -14.54
N LEU A 750 23.63 -19.81 -14.35
CA LEU A 750 23.08 -20.17 -13.03
C LEU A 750 23.36 -21.63 -12.67
N ARG A 751 23.31 -22.55 -13.64
CA ARG A 751 23.65 -23.98 -13.42
C ARG A 751 25.08 -24.14 -12.93
N THR A 752 26.03 -23.36 -13.45
CA THR A 752 27.44 -23.45 -13.03
C THR A 752 27.69 -22.83 -11.66
N LEU A 753 26.88 -21.85 -11.26
CA LEU A 753 26.99 -21.20 -9.95
C LEU A 753 26.30 -21.96 -8.82
N ILE A 754 25.30 -22.79 -9.14
CA ILE A 754 24.59 -23.63 -8.17
C ILE A 754 25.49 -24.83 -7.80
N SER A 755 25.76 -25.02 -6.51
CA SER A 755 26.48 -26.20 -6.03
C SER A 755 25.61 -27.44 -6.09
N THR A 756 26.22 -28.62 -6.29
CA THR A 756 25.54 -29.92 -6.17
C THR A 756 25.02 -30.21 -4.76
N THR A 757 25.57 -29.52 -3.75
CA THR A 757 25.11 -29.60 -2.35
C THR A 757 23.95 -28.67 -2.04
N ASP A 758 23.64 -27.70 -2.91
CA ASP A 758 22.56 -26.76 -2.66
C ASP A 758 21.22 -27.44 -2.91
N ALA A 759 20.29 -27.31 -1.95
CA ALA A 759 18.88 -27.60 -2.19
C ALA A 759 18.30 -26.52 -3.13
N ALA A 760 18.69 -26.57 -4.40
CA ALA A 760 18.35 -25.58 -5.42
C ALA A 760 17.52 -26.22 -6.55
N ARG A 761 16.62 -25.44 -7.14
CA ARG A 761 15.84 -25.83 -8.31
C ARG A 761 15.90 -24.74 -9.35
N LEU A 762 16.37 -25.08 -10.54
CA LEU A 762 16.39 -24.18 -11.69
C LEU A 762 15.33 -24.63 -12.70
N LEU A 763 14.46 -23.70 -13.09
CA LEU A 763 13.36 -23.93 -14.03
C LEU A 763 13.50 -22.97 -15.21
N GLY A 764 13.28 -23.47 -16.42
CA GLY A 764 13.39 -22.72 -17.65
C GLY A 764 14.76 -22.79 -18.33
N PRO A 765 14.99 -21.94 -19.35
CA PRO A 765 14.16 -20.78 -19.71
C PRO A 765 12.77 -21.17 -20.23
N ILE A 766 11.75 -20.43 -19.80
CA ILE A 766 10.36 -20.59 -20.25
C ILE A 766 9.80 -19.24 -20.73
N PRO A 767 8.98 -19.19 -21.78
CA PRO A 767 8.31 -17.95 -22.16
C PRO A 767 7.49 -17.36 -21.00
N ALA A 768 7.57 -16.05 -20.82
CA ALA A 768 6.75 -15.37 -19.82
C ALA A 768 5.26 -15.54 -20.13
N TRP A 769 4.38 -15.42 -19.12
CA TRP A 769 2.92 -15.53 -19.32
C TRP A 769 2.41 -14.60 -20.41
N VAL A 770 2.97 -13.39 -20.44
CA VAL A 770 2.83 -12.44 -21.55
C VAL A 770 4.13 -12.47 -22.34
N PRO A 771 4.22 -13.25 -23.44
CA PRO A 771 5.47 -13.50 -24.15
C PRO A 771 6.05 -12.25 -24.81
N LYS A 772 5.21 -11.27 -25.14
CA LYS A 772 5.62 -9.99 -25.73
C LYS A 772 4.90 -8.82 -25.05
N ARG A 773 5.65 -7.84 -24.54
CA ARG A 773 5.12 -6.62 -23.89
C ARG A 773 5.90 -5.41 -24.37
N ALA A 774 5.19 -4.34 -24.76
CA ALA A 774 5.79 -3.10 -25.27
C ALA A 774 6.85 -3.36 -26.37
N GLY A 775 6.53 -4.25 -27.33
CA GLY A 775 7.42 -4.60 -28.44
C GLY A 775 8.54 -5.59 -28.11
N ARG A 776 8.81 -5.91 -26.84
CA ARG A 776 9.90 -6.80 -26.41
C ARG A 776 9.40 -8.20 -26.07
N TRP A 777 10.14 -9.21 -26.52
CA TRP A 777 9.96 -10.61 -26.15
C TRP A 777 10.51 -10.87 -24.76
N ARG A 778 9.91 -11.81 -24.03
CA ARG A 778 10.22 -12.07 -22.62
C ARG A 778 10.27 -13.57 -22.32
N GLU A 779 11.35 -14.00 -21.69
CA GLU A 779 11.50 -15.33 -21.13
C GLU A 779 11.91 -15.25 -19.66
N ASN A 780 11.46 -16.21 -18.88
CA ASN A 780 11.74 -16.32 -17.46
C ASN A 780 12.68 -17.51 -17.21
N VAL A 781 13.68 -17.29 -16.36
CA VAL A 781 14.44 -18.32 -15.67
C VAL A 781 14.10 -18.20 -14.19
N ILE A 782 13.69 -19.29 -13.55
CA ILE A 782 13.27 -19.27 -12.15
C ILE A 782 14.25 -20.12 -11.36
N VAL A 783 14.86 -19.55 -10.33
CA VAL A 783 15.69 -20.29 -9.38
C VAL A 783 15.05 -20.28 -8.00
N ARG A 784 15.00 -21.43 -7.34
CA ARG A 784 14.56 -21.60 -5.96
C ARG A 784 15.73 -22.13 -5.16
N VAL A 785 16.16 -21.40 -4.14
CA VAL A 785 17.34 -21.74 -3.32
C VAL A 785 17.21 -21.06 -1.95
N ALA A 786 17.96 -21.50 -0.95
CA ALA A 786 17.94 -20.89 0.38
C ALA A 786 18.32 -19.40 0.35
N ASP A 787 19.40 -19.05 -0.35
CA ASP A 787 19.82 -17.67 -0.59
C ASP A 787 20.06 -17.39 -2.08
N PRO A 788 19.17 -16.62 -2.75
CA PRO A 788 19.30 -16.31 -4.16
C PRO A 788 20.24 -15.12 -4.43
N LEU A 789 20.68 -14.39 -3.41
CA LEU A 789 21.44 -13.14 -3.59
C LEU A 789 22.77 -13.34 -4.30
N PRO A 790 23.61 -14.34 -3.98
CA PRO A 790 24.87 -14.56 -4.70
C PRO A 790 24.65 -14.80 -6.20
N LEU A 791 23.63 -15.59 -6.54
CA LEU A 791 23.27 -15.93 -7.91
C LEU A 791 22.79 -14.70 -8.67
N VAL A 792 21.89 -13.92 -8.08
CA VAL A 792 21.32 -12.71 -8.70
C VAL A 792 22.37 -11.62 -8.89
N ARG A 793 23.27 -11.43 -7.92
CA ARG A 793 24.34 -10.42 -8.00
C ARG A 793 25.39 -10.75 -9.07
N ALA A 794 25.54 -12.03 -9.42
CA ALA A 794 26.42 -12.47 -10.51
C ALA A 794 25.84 -12.19 -11.91
N LEU A 795 24.54 -11.88 -12.01
CA LEU A 795 23.89 -11.57 -13.29
C LEU A 795 24.07 -10.09 -13.62
N ALA A 796 24.61 -9.81 -14.80
CA ALA A 796 24.75 -8.45 -15.33
C ALA A 796 23.97 -8.31 -16.65
N GLY A 797 23.23 -7.20 -16.80
CA GLY A 797 22.58 -6.85 -18.06
C GLY A 797 21.34 -5.98 -17.88
N ARG A 798 21.17 -4.96 -18.74
CA ARG A 798 19.96 -4.12 -18.77
C ARG A 798 18.73 -4.85 -19.35
N ASP A 799 18.98 -5.98 -20.01
CA ASP A 799 17.99 -6.90 -20.56
C ASP A 799 17.36 -7.81 -19.49
N ILE A 800 17.96 -7.89 -18.30
CA ILE A 800 17.56 -8.75 -17.19
C ILE A 800 16.78 -7.93 -16.15
N SER A 801 15.65 -8.47 -15.71
CA SER A 801 14.90 -7.97 -14.55
C SER A 801 14.72 -9.09 -13.54
N VAL A 802 14.96 -8.80 -12.26
CA VAL A 802 14.86 -9.79 -11.19
C VAL A 802 13.72 -9.42 -10.25
N ASP A 803 12.92 -10.43 -9.92
CA ASP A 803 11.90 -10.37 -8.87
C ASP A 803 12.19 -11.45 -7.82
N LEU A 804 12.63 -11.01 -6.64
CA LEU A 804 12.85 -11.88 -5.49
C LEU A 804 11.56 -12.04 -4.70
N ASP A 805 11.24 -13.29 -4.38
CA ASP A 805 10.02 -13.74 -3.72
C ASP A 805 8.77 -13.14 -4.40
N PRO A 806 8.54 -13.48 -5.69
CA PRO A 806 7.43 -12.94 -6.45
C PRO A 806 6.10 -13.49 -5.93
N GLU A 807 5.08 -12.64 -5.85
CA GLU A 807 3.71 -13.06 -5.52
C GLU A 807 3.11 -13.97 -6.59
N THR A 808 3.59 -13.89 -7.83
CA THR A 808 3.14 -14.74 -8.92
C THR A 808 4.27 -15.07 -9.90
N LEU A 809 4.29 -16.32 -10.37
CA LEU A 809 5.20 -16.74 -11.42
C LEU A 809 4.71 -16.36 -12.82
N LEU A 810 3.46 -15.91 -12.96
CA LEU A 810 2.85 -15.51 -14.23
C LEU A 810 3.52 -14.23 -14.80
#